data_AF-A0A6A6QJH3-F1
#
_entry.id   AF-A0A6A6QJH3-F1
#
_cell.length_a   1.000
_cell.length_b   1.000
_cell.length_c   1.000
_cell.angle_alpha   90.00
_cell.angle_beta   90.00
_cell.angle_gamma   90.00
#
_symmetry.space_group_name_H-M   'P 1'
#
loop_
_entity.id
_entity.type
_entity.pdbx_description
1 polymer ?
#
loop_
_entity_poly.entity_id
_entity_poly.type
_entity_poly.pdbx_seq_one_letter_code
_entity_poly.pdbx_strand_id
1 'polypeptide(L)'
;MVTDENLELDTLQTPRNNATNPILSIPADIFRCIADYLERADALRLKLVCRGLSQSQVIDEVIYKYPIQFEDVREMRLNDWNYKSPGRERWEAFCASVNDGNRRFISKIAMCHFSSIDDFKWIAENLPNLTSLDISNIKDFVWTPAEIWTWNELVQACPNLFSRLQELEVCNWSDFAAHSRVEYNYSYNDYQFKPNFRLSRRRDLSSVPSAILPACTQLKTLGVRGSFRHITWTEWEIHQRVCVFVDALITHGPSTLTTLRVHDLSPFLSLLVSENVKLRKLCKIEVSLCAWVHEHRDSFRSYPYQFLTHRMIPGTQHREEEGEFDTGDYEACERNHMEIGQKVTQGVGHSLCNMFKELHTASQESHIKVLPTESLRDIILHPFHFVSVHRPTRNNQVEYPDCSVDEDMQSALQWMVRTCGFRPIFAWDSLCCDVFPANIDHSTTKPKADIISGLKTFFETLRQLGIPVRLSIGDRGMTYTNNGLDRSVYFSDYKHHVGEGAERKQVLAASQARFNLSRIAHLVDELIIQYSLDMPGVAGWGKSNRQLSKGEVALVAREMKGWRKFWARYALRLTALKKLTLLIPAGIFEAWSLSKQLAQLLGDESWQVLELDVVSRRIEASGIDGYMHMVGRYLHKRHPRMRFLKRSFYRQNDKPLELNAAPMTEDMLDEENIFAEDGEELADLPKEEANRFWCAGRKPEKRPLQYSDMPPTKRPRIE
;
A
#
# COMPACT_ATOMS: atom_id res chain seq x y z
N MET A 1 -25.31 43.39 38.04
CA MET A 1 -25.48 44.58 37.20
C MET A 1 -24.26 44.62 36.29
N VAL A 2 -24.26 43.78 35.24
CA VAL A 2 -24.75 44.03 33.87
C VAL A 2 -23.93 45.10 33.15
N THR A 3 -23.06 44.64 32.24
CA THR A 3 -23.03 44.87 30.77
C THR A 3 -21.81 44.07 30.27
N ASP A 4 -21.97 42.82 29.78
CA ASP A 4 -22.28 42.44 28.38
C ASP A 4 -21.54 43.26 27.31
N GLU A 5 -20.28 42.89 27.07
CA GLU A 5 -19.61 43.12 25.78
C GLU A 5 -19.59 41.79 25.00
N ASN A 6 -20.50 41.71 24.03
CA ASN A 6 -20.57 40.63 23.06
C ASN A 6 -19.30 40.62 22.21
N LEU A 7 -18.59 39.49 22.20
CA LEU A 7 -17.70 39.12 21.10
C LEU A 7 -18.55 39.02 19.82
N GLU A 8 -18.33 39.95 18.90
CA GLU A 8 -18.87 39.87 17.55
C GLU A 8 -18.34 38.59 16.88
N LEU A 9 -19.26 37.64 16.63
CA LEU A 9 -19.05 36.58 15.65
C LEU A 9 -18.86 37.24 14.29
N ASP A 10 -17.64 37.15 13.79
CA ASP A 10 -17.26 37.56 12.44
C ASP A 10 -18.05 36.71 11.41
N THR A 11 -19.20 37.24 10.99
CA THR A 11 -20.07 36.63 9.99
C THR A 11 -19.37 36.62 8.63
N LEU A 12 -18.99 35.42 8.18
CA LEU A 12 -18.58 35.12 6.81
C LEU A 12 -19.55 35.75 5.81
N GLN A 13 -19.08 36.80 5.11
CA GLN A 13 -19.78 37.35 3.95
C GLN A 13 -19.92 36.24 2.90
N THR A 14 -21.16 35.80 2.69
CA THR A 14 -21.51 34.76 1.71
C THR A 14 -21.48 35.34 0.29
N PRO A 15 -20.68 34.79 -0.63
CA PRO A 15 -20.75 35.18 -2.03
C PRO A 15 -22.06 34.64 -2.63
N ARG A 16 -22.95 35.55 -3.04
CA ARG A 16 -24.11 35.23 -3.88
C ARG A 16 -23.62 34.89 -5.29
N ASN A 17 -23.46 33.60 -5.59
CA ASN A 17 -23.92 32.99 -6.85
C ASN A 17 -23.74 31.46 -6.82
N ASN A 18 -24.85 30.77 -7.11
CA ASN A 18 -25.08 29.35 -6.93
C ASN A 18 -24.28 28.46 -7.89
N ALA A 19 -23.30 27.76 -7.33
CA ALA A 19 -23.30 26.30 -7.37
C ALA A 19 -22.95 25.86 -5.94
N THR A 20 -23.97 25.47 -5.17
CA THR A 20 -23.84 25.01 -3.78
C THR A 20 -23.01 23.73 -3.78
N ASN A 21 -21.69 23.87 -3.76
CA ASN A 21 -20.80 22.73 -3.57
C ASN A 21 -21.14 22.15 -2.18
N PRO A 22 -21.68 20.92 -2.08
CA PRO A 22 -22.17 20.36 -0.83
C PRO A 22 -21.09 20.37 0.27
N ILE A 23 -19.81 20.29 -0.13
CA ILE A 23 -18.65 20.36 0.76
C ILE A 23 -18.55 21.72 1.46
N LEU A 24 -18.83 22.82 0.74
CA LEU A 24 -18.75 24.17 1.29
C LEU A 24 -19.94 24.53 2.19
N SER A 25 -21.02 23.73 2.13
CA SER A 25 -22.15 23.84 3.06
C SER A 25 -21.99 22.99 4.32
N ILE A 26 -20.93 22.18 4.43
CA ILE A 26 -20.67 21.38 5.63
C ILE A 26 -20.22 22.33 6.75
N PRO A 27 -20.88 22.30 7.93
CA PRO A 27 -20.41 23.02 9.12
C PRO A 27 -18.95 22.71 9.44
N ALA A 28 -18.19 23.69 9.93
CA ALA A 28 -16.74 23.58 10.10
C ALA A 28 -16.31 22.47 11.07
N ASP A 29 -17.12 22.21 12.11
CA ASP A 29 -16.96 21.11 13.06
C ASP A 29 -17.12 19.74 12.39
N ILE A 30 -18.17 19.56 11.58
CA ILE A 30 -18.38 18.33 10.80
C ILE A 30 -17.28 18.17 9.75
N PHE A 31 -16.88 19.26 9.09
CA PHE A 31 -15.80 19.23 8.12
C PHE A 31 -14.47 18.85 8.77
N ARG A 32 -14.22 19.25 10.02
CA ARG A 32 -13.05 18.82 10.78
C ARG A 32 -13.04 17.31 11.00
N CYS A 33 -14.19 16.72 11.36
CA CYS A 33 -14.31 15.26 11.45
C CYS A 33 -14.01 14.56 10.12
N ILE A 34 -14.35 15.16 8.97
CA ILE A 34 -13.99 14.63 7.65
C ILE A 34 -12.49 14.81 7.40
N ALA A 35 -11.95 15.98 7.75
CA ALA A 35 -10.55 16.32 7.54
C ALA A 35 -9.59 15.42 8.33
N ASP A 36 -10.00 14.90 9.48
CA ASP A 36 -9.25 13.91 10.25
C ASP A 36 -9.01 12.59 9.49
N TYR A 37 -9.80 12.30 8.45
CA TYR A 37 -9.62 11.15 7.56
C TYR A 37 -8.96 11.51 6.22
N LEU A 38 -8.62 12.78 5.99
CA LEU A 38 -7.94 13.18 4.76
C LEU A 38 -6.44 12.91 4.87
N GLU A 39 -5.91 12.24 3.86
CA GLU A 39 -4.46 12.22 3.65
C GLU A 39 -3.97 13.61 3.23
N ARG A 40 -2.70 13.89 3.52
CA ARG A 40 -2.05 15.16 3.16
C ARG A 40 -2.20 15.48 1.67
N ALA A 41 -2.04 14.49 0.79
CA ALA A 41 -2.16 14.66 -0.64
C ALA A 41 -3.59 15.05 -1.05
N ASP A 42 -4.60 14.43 -0.44
CA ASP A 42 -6.01 14.74 -0.69
C ASP A 42 -6.41 16.11 -0.15
N ALA A 43 -5.94 16.48 1.04
CA ALA A 43 -6.14 17.81 1.62
C ALA A 43 -5.52 18.90 0.72
N LEU A 44 -4.29 18.69 0.24
CA LEU A 44 -3.65 19.59 -0.72
C LEU A 44 -4.46 19.68 -2.02
N ARG A 45 -4.97 18.55 -2.51
CA ARG A 45 -5.79 18.52 -3.72
C ARG A 45 -7.11 19.27 -3.53
N LEU A 46 -7.76 19.12 -2.39
CA LEU A 46 -8.95 19.89 -2.02
C LEU A 46 -8.65 21.38 -1.98
N LYS A 47 -7.51 21.79 -1.40
CA LYS A 47 -7.07 23.19 -1.38
C LYS A 47 -6.90 23.77 -2.78
N LEU A 48 -6.35 22.99 -3.71
CA LEU A 48 -6.07 23.42 -5.09
C LEU A 48 -7.31 23.42 -5.99
N VAL A 49 -8.23 22.47 -5.80
CA VAL A 49 -9.38 22.27 -6.69
C VAL A 49 -10.60 23.06 -6.20
N CYS A 50 -10.79 23.18 -4.89
CA CYS A 50 -11.93 23.87 -4.31
C CYS A 50 -11.55 25.28 -3.87
N ARG A 51 -11.89 26.30 -4.68
CA ARG A 51 -11.57 27.71 -4.37
C ARG A 51 -12.04 28.14 -2.98
N GLY A 52 -13.20 27.67 -2.53
CA GLY A 52 -13.73 27.97 -1.19
C GLY A 52 -12.93 27.37 -0.03
N LEU A 53 -12.11 26.33 -0.30
CA LEU A 53 -11.22 25.72 0.70
C LEU A 53 -9.77 26.19 0.57
N SER A 54 -9.45 27.07 -0.40
CA SER A 54 -8.08 27.54 -0.63
C SER A 54 -7.48 28.32 0.55
N GLN A 55 -8.33 28.88 1.42
CA GLN A 55 -7.96 29.60 2.64
C GLN A 55 -8.41 28.86 3.91
N SER A 56 -8.80 27.58 3.80
CA SER A 56 -9.30 26.82 4.94
C SER A 56 -8.15 26.48 5.90
N GLN A 57 -8.25 26.97 7.14
CA GLN A 57 -7.29 26.65 8.20
C GLN A 57 -7.29 25.15 8.54
N VAL A 58 -8.46 24.48 8.49
CA VAL A 58 -8.57 23.04 8.75
C VAL A 58 -7.77 22.23 7.72
N ILE A 59 -7.82 22.64 6.45
CA ILE A 59 -7.01 22.00 5.40
C ILE A 59 -5.52 22.29 5.60
N ASP A 60 -5.17 23.50 6.03
CA ASP A 60 -3.77 23.87 6.32
C ASP A 60 -3.20 23.08 7.49
N GLU A 61 -3.99 22.88 8.54
CA GLU A 61 -3.66 21.98 9.64
C GLU A 61 -3.30 20.58 9.13
N VAL A 62 -4.14 19.99 8.27
CA VAL A 62 -3.88 18.64 7.72
C VAL A 62 -2.61 18.63 6.85
N ILE A 63 -2.39 19.66 6.02
CA ILE A 63 -1.24 19.73 5.11
C ILE A 63 0.09 19.85 5.88
N TYR A 64 0.11 20.65 6.94
CA TYR A 64 1.31 20.94 7.73
C TYR A 64 1.52 20.00 8.92
N LYS A 65 0.54 19.16 9.30
CA LYS A 65 0.65 18.23 10.44
C LYS A 65 1.88 17.32 10.37
N TYR A 66 2.18 16.79 9.17
CA TYR A 66 3.32 15.91 8.90
C TYR A 66 3.95 16.27 7.53
N PRO A 67 4.78 17.33 7.45
CA PRO A 67 5.16 17.97 6.18
C PRO A 67 6.28 17.23 5.41
N ILE A 68 7.16 16.53 6.14
CA ILE A 68 8.17 15.63 5.59
C ILE A 68 7.90 14.25 6.20
N GLN A 69 7.46 13.31 5.38
CA GLN A 69 7.06 11.96 5.78
C GLN A 69 8.19 10.95 5.63
N PHE A 70 8.07 9.78 6.25
CA PHE A 70 9.08 8.72 6.13
C PHE A 70 9.40 8.38 4.67
N GLU A 71 8.39 8.27 3.83
CA GLU A 71 8.46 7.98 2.39
C GLU A 71 9.23 9.06 1.61
N ASP A 72 9.29 10.28 2.14
CA ASP A 72 10.08 11.37 1.53
C ASP A 72 11.58 11.24 1.80
N VAL A 73 11.97 10.57 2.90
CA VAL A 73 13.36 10.44 3.34
C VAL A 73 13.89 9.01 3.23
N ARG A 74 13.01 8.02 3.08
CA ARG A 74 13.33 6.59 3.01
C ARG A 74 14.33 6.33 1.88
N GLU A 75 15.40 5.61 2.21
CA GLU A 75 16.42 5.16 1.24
C GLU A 75 17.08 6.31 0.44
N MET A 76 16.94 7.55 0.93
CA MET A 76 17.60 8.72 0.35
C MET A 76 19.11 8.53 0.38
N ARG A 77 19.78 8.71 -0.75
CA ARG A 77 21.24 8.59 -0.87
C ARG A 77 21.92 9.93 -0.63
N LEU A 78 23.22 9.91 -0.33
CA LEU A 78 24.00 11.14 -0.12
C LEU A 78 23.92 12.08 -1.33
N ASN A 79 23.95 11.52 -2.54
CA ASN A 79 23.81 12.30 -3.78
C ASN A 79 22.42 12.93 -3.92
N ASP A 80 21.37 12.22 -3.47
CA ASP A 80 20.01 12.74 -3.48
C ASP A 80 19.87 13.87 -2.45
N TRP A 81 20.48 13.72 -1.28
CA TRP A 81 20.53 14.75 -0.24
C TRP A 81 21.26 16.01 -0.72
N ASN A 82 22.48 15.87 -1.25
CA ASN A 82 23.32 17.04 -1.56
C ASN A 82 22.98 17.74 -2.88
N TYR A 83 22.49 17.01 -3.88
CA TYR A 83 22.46 17.51 -5.26
C TYR A 83 21.11 17.39 -5.96
N LYS A 84 20.08 16.86 -5.30
CA LYS A 84 18.74 16.77 -5.89
C LYS A 84 17.72 17.55 -5.07
N SER A 85 16.68 18.02 -5.77
CA SER A 85 15.54 18.73 -5.17
C SER A 85 14.88 18.00 -3.99
N PRO A 86 14.76 16.65 -3.95
CA PRO A 86 14.10 15.99 -2.81
C PRO A 86 14.92 16.00 -1.51
N GLY A 87 16.20 16.38 -1.57
CA GLY A 87 17.15 16.34 -0.47
C GLY A 87 17.22 17.63 0.35
N ARG A 88 18.43 18.19 0.45
CA ARG A 88 18.77 19.39 1.23
C ARG A 88 17.99 20.62 0.76
N GLU A 89 17.81 20.79 -0.55
CA GLU A 89 17.02 21.90 -1.11
C GLU A 89 15.58 21.86 -0.58
N ARG A 90 14.94 20.68 -0.54
CA ARG A 90 13.61 20.50 0.05
C ARG A 90 13.59 20.79 1.55
N TRP A 91 14.59 20.33 2.28
CA TRP A 91 14.73 20.61 3.71
C TRP A 91 14.80 22.13 3.96
N GLU A 92 15.64 22.84 3.23
CA GLU A 92 15.81 24.29 3.34
C GLU A 92 14.56 25.05 2.91
N ALA A 93 13.90 24.62 1.83
CA ALA A 93 12.62 25.17 1.40
C ALA A 93 11.51 24.96 2.45
N PHE A 94 11.50 23.81 3.12
CA PHE A 94 10.60 23.58 4.25
C PHE A 94 10.91 24.56 5.39
N CYS A 95 12.17 24.66 5.84
CA CYS A 95 12.57 25.59 6.88
C CYS A 95 12.16 27.03 6.55
N ALA A 96 12.38 27.49 5.31
CA ALA A 96 11.99 28.81 4.84
C ALA A 96 10.46 29.02 4.79
N SER A 97 9.68 27.95 4.63
CA SER A 97 8.21 28.02 4.60
C SER A 97 7.58 28.13 5.99
N VAL A 98 8.31 27.78 7.04
CA VAL A 98 7.81 27.80 8.42
C VAL A 98 7.79 29.23 8.96
N ASN A 99 6.65 29.63 9.52
CA ASN A 99 6.41 30.94 10.10
C ASN A 99 5.41 30.85 11.27
N ASP A 100 5.13 31.98 11.93
CA ASP A 100 4.22 32.04 13.09
C ASP A 100 2.79 31.55 12.80
N GLY A 101 2.37 31.62 11.53
CA GLY A 101 1.04 31.18 11.09
C GLY A 101 0.90 29.67 11.01
N ASN A 102 1.97 28.93 10.68
CA ASN A 102 1.89 27.49 10.41
C ASN A 102 2.69 26.60 11.36
N ARG A 103 3.72 27.12 12.04
CA ARG A 103 4.64 26.30 12.87
C ARG A 103 3.95 25.52 13.99
N ARG A 104 2.81 26.03 14.46
CA ARG A 104 1.97 25.40 15.50
C ARG A 104 1.22 24.16 15.03
N PHE A 105 1.05 23.99 13.72
CA PHE A 105 0.33 22.84 13.15
C PHE A 105 1.24 21.63 12.96
N ILE A 106 2.55 21.85 12.91
CA ILE A 106 3.53 20.79 12.67
C ILE A 106 3.71 19.99 13.96
N SER A 107 3.15 18.78 13.99
CA SER A 107 3.22 17.87 15.15
C SER A 107 4.15 16.68 14.93
N LYS A 108 4.44 16.33 13.67
CA LYS A 108 5.29 15.20 13.28
C LYS A 108 6.25 15.57 12.16
N ILE A 109 7.48 15.05 12.17
CA ILE A 109 8.44 15.21 11.07
C ILE A 109 9.38 14.01 10.96
N ALA A 110 9.75 13.64 9.74
CA ALA A 110 10.73 12.59 9.45
C ALA A 110 12.08 13.19 9.03
N MET A 111 13.16 12.58 9.50
CA MET A 111 14.54 13.03 9.29
C MET A 111 15.33 12.05 8.43
N CYS A 112 16.14 12.62 7.55
CA CYS A 112 17.04 11.86 6.69
C CYS A 112 18.28 11.39 7.46
N HIS A 113 18.88 10.28 7.02
CA HIS A 113 20.16 9.76 7.51
C HIS A 113 21.32 10.77 7.52
N PHE A 114 21.26 11.76 6.62
CA PHE A 114 22.29 12.80 6.44
C PHE A 114 22.00 14.11 7.18
N SER A 115 20.97 14.16 8.01
CA SER A 115 20.62 15.37 8.78
C SER A 115 21.73 15.69 9.79
N SER A 116 22.07 16.96 9.92
CA SER A 116 23.08 17.45 10.89
C SER A 116 22.46 17.71 12.26
N ILE A 117 23.29 17.86 13.29
CA ILE A 117 22.81 18.31 14.62
C ILE A 117 22.08 19.67 14.53
N ASP A 118 22.54 20.57 13.67
CA ASP A 118 21.93 21.89 13.52
C ASP A 118 20.53 21.82 12.92
N ASP A 119 20.26 20.82 12.07
CA ASP A 119 18.90 20.56 11.58
C ASP A 119 17.96 20.18 12.75
N PHE A 120 18.44 19.41 13.74
CA PHE A 120 17.67 19.09 14.95
C PHE A 120 17.51 20.26 15.91
N LYS A 121 18.55 21.10 16.08
CA LYS A 121 18.44 22.34 16.86
C LYS A 121 17.39 23.27 16.27
N TRP A 122 17.40 23.41 14.94
CA TRP A 122 16.41 24.21 14.23
C TRP A 122 14.99 23.70 14.51
N ILE A 123 14.76 22.38 14.50
CA ILE A 123 13.48 21.77 14.87
C ILE A 123 13.09 22.09 16.31
N ALA A 124 14.03 21.97 17.24
CA ALA A 124 13.80 22.24 18.66
C ALA A 124 13.29 23.68 18.87
N GLU A 125 13.90 24.64 18.19
CA GLU A 125 13.65 26.09 18.28
C GLU A 125 12.40 26.53 17.52
N ASN A 126 12.15 26.00 16.31
CA ASN A 126 11.14 26.54 15.40
C ASN A 126 9.81 25.77 15.40
N LEU A 127 9.79 24.52 15.88
CA LEU A 127 8.61 23.65 15.86
C LEU A 127 8.14 23.33 17.29
N PRO A 128 7.56 24.30 18.02
CA PRO A 128 7.27 24.15 19.46
C PRO A 128 6.23 23.06 19.78
N ASN A 129 5.33 22.77 18.84
CA ASN A 129 4.27 21.76 19.00
C ASN A 129 4.66 20.38 18.44
N LEU A 130 5.92 20.19 18.02
CA LEU A 130 6.38 18.90 17.54
C LEU A 130 6.50 17.90 18.71
N THR A 131 5.59 16.93 18.73
CA THR A 131 5.55 15.84 19.71
C THR A 131 5.90 14.49 19.10
N SER A 132 6.04 14.38 17.78
CA SER A 132 6.41 13.16 17.09
C SER A 132 7.62 13.36 16.19
N LEU A 133 8.62 12.50 16.33
CA LEU A 133 9.83 12.54 15.51
C LEU A 133 10.08 11.17 14.88
N ASP A 134 10.35 11.15 13.59
CA ASP A 134 10.71 9.93 12.87
C ASP A 134 12.18 10.00 12.41
N ILE A 135 13.04 9.27 13.11
CA ILE A 135 14.46 9.09 12.79
C ILE A 135 14.73 7.67 12.30
N SER A 136 13.71 6.95 11.84
CA SER A 136 13.83 5.54 11.48
C SER A 136 14.72 5.27 10.26
N ASN A 137 14.96 6.30 9.45
CA ASN A 137 15.92 6.24 8.36
C ASN A 137 17.38 6.51 8.81
N ILE A 138 17.59 6.99 10.03
CA ILE A 138 18.93 7.25 10.58
C ILE A 138 19.50 5.96 11.16
N LYS A 139 20.41 5.35 10.39
CA LYS A 139 21.16 4.14 10.76
C LYS A 139 22.41 4.46 11.58
N ASP A 140 22.92 3.43 12.26
CA ASP A 140 24.13 3.56 13.09
C ASP A 140 25.40 3.73 12.27
N PHE A 141 25.48 3.09 11.11
CA PHE A 141 26.65 3.20 10.24
C PHE A 141 26.43 4.25 9.15
N VAL A 142 27.44 5.08 8.93
CA VAL A 142 27.52 6.06 7.84
C VAL A 142 28.77 5.81 7.04
N TRP A 143 28.67 5.86 5.71
CA TRP A 143 29.85 5.74 4.83
C TRP A 143 30.16 7.08 4.18
N THR A 144 30.90 7.94 4.87
CA THR A 144 31.18 9.31 4.42
C THR A 144 32.51 9.81 4.98
N PRO A 145 33.26 10.64 4.23
CA PRO A 145 34.38 11.39 4.77
C PRO A 145 33.95 12.59 5.63
N ALA A 146 32.66 12.96 5.63
CA ALA A 146 32.15 14.07 6.42
C ALA A 146 32.12 13.73 7.92
N GLU A 147 32.29 14.75 8.76
CA GLU A 147 32.10 14.62 10.20
C GLU A 147 30.68 14.14 10.51
N ILE A 148 30.57 13.08 11.32
CA ILE A 148 29.29 12.55 11.79
C ILE A 148 29.20 12.65 13.31
N TRP A 149 27.98 12.72 13.81
CA TRP A 149 27.67 12.81 15.23
C TRP A 149 27.30 11.45 15.86
N THR A 150 27.45 11.31 17.17
CA THR A 150 26.96 10.15 17.95
C THR A 150 25.55 10.38 18.50
N TRP A 151 24.88 9.30 18.94
CA TRP A 151 23.55 9.43 19.54
C TRP A 151 23.57 10.29 20.81
N ASN A 152 24.63 10.19 21.62
CA ASN A 152 24.80 11.02 22.81
C ASN A 152 25.01 12.50 22.45
N GLU A 153 25.87 12.80 21.45
CA GLU A 153 26.08 14.17 20.96
C GLU A 153 24.76 14.82 20.49
N LEU A 154 23.92 14.06 19.77
CA LEU A 154 22.60 14.53 19.33
C LEU A 154 21.67 14.85 20.51
N VAL A 155 21.58 13.96 21.49
CA VAL A 155 20.73 14.14 22.68
C VAL A 155 21.19 15.34 23.51
N GLN A 156 22.50 15.48 23.71
CA GLN A 156 23.10 16.61 24.44
C GLN A 156 22.87 17.94 23.74
N ALA A 157 22.89 17.96 22.41
CA ALA A 157 22.63 19.16 21.62
C ALA A 157 21.14 19.57 21.63
N CYS A 158 20.21 18.60 21.75
CA CYS A 158 18.77 18.84 21.61
C CYS A 158 17.91 18.25 22.76
N PRO A 159 18.25 18.47 24.05
CA PRO A 159 17.55 17.81 25.16
C PRO A 159 16.08 18.19 25.26
N ASN A 160 15.74 19.44 24.95
CA ASN A 160 14.37 19.95 24.95
C ASN A 160 13.51 19.33 23.85
N LEU A 161 14.13 18.94 22.72
CA LEU A 161 13.42 18.25 21.64
C LEU A 161 13.00 16.86 22.09
N PHE A 162 13.93 16.06 22.61
CA PHE A 162 13.66 14.67 23.00
C PHE A 162 12.71 14.58 24.20
N SER A 163 12.90 15.43 25.22
CA SER A 163 12.07 15.41 26.44
C SER A 163 10.58 15.72 26.22
N ARG A 164 10.21 16.40 25.12
CA ARG A 164 8.80 16.68 24.78
C ARG A 164 8.17 15.65 23.83
N LEU A 165 8.94 14.69 23.30
CA LEU A 165 8.40 13.71 22.35
C LEU A 165 7.41 12.78 23.06
N GLN A 166 6.23 12.63 22.46
CA GLN A 166 5.23 11.64 22.82
C GLN A 166 5.27 10.43 21.89
N GLU A 167 5.80 10.60 20.68
CA GLU A 167 5.98 9.53 19.69
C GLU A 167 7.38 9.62 19.06
N LEU A 168 8.07 8.48 18.96
CA LEU A 168 9.38 8.38 18.34
C LEU A 168 9.41 7.17 17.43
N GLU A 169 9.81 7.33 16.17
CA GLU A 169 10.05 6.22 15.24
C GLU A 169 11.56 6.07 15.01
N VAL A 170 12.09 4.86 15.14
CA VAL A 170 13.53 4.57 15.05
C VAL A 170 13.81 3.35 14.18
N CYS A 171 15.05 3.26 13.70
CA CYS A 171 15.51 2.06 13.00
C CYS A 171 15.65 0.94 14.04
N ASN A 172 15.47 -0.32 13.63
CA ASN A 172 15.62 -1.45 14.52
C ASN A 172 17.07 -1.58 15.00
N TRP A 173 17.34 -1.02 16.18
CA TRP A 173 18.66 -0.94 16.80
C TRP A 173 19.26 -2.30 17.13
N SER A 174 18.50 -3.39 17.05
CA SER A 174 19.01 -4.75 17.23
C SER A 174 19.33 -5.48 15.92
N ASP A 175 19.03 -4.88 14.76
CA ASP A 175 19.25 -5.51 13.47
C ASP A 175 20.45 -4.90 12.75
N PHE A 176 21.61 -5.52 12.93
CA PHE A 176 22.83 -5.14 12.22
C PHE A 176 22.63 -5.08 10.70
N ALA A 177 21.84 -5.98 10.12
CA ALA A 177 21.61 -6.00 8.67
C ALA A 177 20.87 -4.74 8.20
N ALA A 178 19.90 -4.25 8.97
CA ALA A 178 19.21 -2.99 8.69
C ALA A 178 20.18 -1.79 8.75
N HIS A 179 21.11 -1.80 9.69
CA HIS A 179 22.05 -0.72 9.94
C HIS A 179 23.27 -0.73 8.99
N SER A 180 23.72 -1.90 8.54
CA SER A 180 24.86 -2.08 7.62
C SER A 180 24.48 -1.83 6.16
N ARG A 181 23.23 -2.08 5.78
CA ARG A 181 22.70 -1.81 4.43
C ARG A 181 22.48 -0.31 4.21
N VAL A 182 23.53 0.47 3.96
CA VAL A 182 23.39 1.78 3.33
C VAL A 182 23.78 1.61 1.87
N GLU A 183 22.81 1.66 0.95
CA GLU A 183 23.08 1.57 -0.49
C GLU A 183 23.86 2.81 -0.96
N TYR A 184 25.19 2.69 -1.03
CA TYR A 184 26.02 3.65 -1.73
C TYR A 184 26.24 3.21 -3.17
N ASN A 185 25.90 4.09 -4.12
CA ASN A 185 26.35 4.04 -5.50
C ASN A 185 27.79 4.60 -5.65
N TYR A 186 28.65 4.53 -4.63
CA TYR A 186 30.08 4.52 -4.94
C TYR A 186 30.32 3.24 -5.72
N SER A 187 30.94 3.33 -6.89
CA SER A 187 31.09 2.19 -7.78
C SER A 187 31.51 0.97 -6.96
N TYR A 188 30.77 -0.13 -7.10
CA TYR A 188 30.99 -1.39 -6.38
C TYR A 188 32.43 -1.94 -6.52
N ASN A 189 33.26 -1.29 -7.35
CA ASN A 189 34.58 -1.75 -7.77
C ASN A 189 35.73 -1.32 -6.85
N ASP A 190 35.54 -0.42 -5.87
CA ASP A 190 36.66 0.08 -5.05
C ASP A 190 36.55 -0.35 -3.57
N TYR A 191 36.68 -1.66 -3.34
CA TYR A 191 36.64 -2.27 -2.01
C TYR A 191 37.75 -1.79 -1.05
N GLN A 192 38.84 -1.20 -1.56
CA GLN A 192 39.99 -0.78 -0.74
C GLN A 192 39.70 0.46 0.12
N PHE A 193 38.70 1.26 -0.24
CA PHE A 193 38.35 2.49 0.49
C PHE A 193 37.22 2.30 1.51
N LYS A 194 36.55 1.15 1.49
CA LYS A 194 35.38 0.87 2.33
C LYS A 194 35.64 1.05 3.84
N PRO A 195 36.67 0.44 4.45
CA PRO A 195 36.85 0.52 5.91
C PRO A 195 37.10 1.96 6.41
N ASN A 196 37.85 2.76 5.64
CA ASN A 196 38.30 4.09 6.08
C ASN A 196 37.19 5.14 6.13
N PHE A 197 36.04 4.90 5.49
CA PHE A 197 34.92 5.84 5.44
C PHE A 197 33.69 5.35 6.21
N ARG A 198 33.74 4.15 6.79
CA ARG A 198 32.67 3.64 7.65
C ARG A 198 32.86 4.22 9.05
N LEU A 199 31.90 5.04 9.47
CA LEU A 199 31.87 5.64 10.80
C LEU A 199 30.61 5.16 11.52
N SER A 200 30.76 4.78 12.79
CA SER A 200 29.66 4.35 13.66
C SER A 200 29.18 5.50 14.55
N ARG A 201 27.86 5.72 14.61
CA ARG A 201 27.20 6.58 15.60
C ARG A 201 27.26 6.01 17.02
N ARG A 202 27.70 4.75 17.16
CA ARG A 202 27.93 4.05 18.44
C ARG A 202 29.38 4.10 18.91
N ARG A 203 30.26 4.91 18.29
CA ARG A 203 31.68 4.98 18.65
C ARG A 203 31.97 5.41 20.10
N ASP A 204 31.00 6.04 20.75
CA ASP A 204 31.02 6.40 22.17
C ASP A 204 30.26 5.40 23.05
N LEU A 205 29.99 4.20 22.52
CA LEU A 205 29.19 3.13 23.11
C LEU A 205 27.71 3.51 23.34
N SER A 206 27.25 4.63 22.77
CA SER A 206 25.85 5.04 22.83
C SER A 206 25.01 4.37 21.73
N SER A 207 23.76 4.08 22.04
CA SER A 207 22.78 3.54 21.10
C SER A 207 21.45 4.29 21.27
N VAL A 208 20.51 4.09 20.34
CA VAL A 208 19.16 4.66 20.47
C VAL A 208 18.54 4.30 21.83
N PRO A 209 18.58 3.04 22.30
CA PRO A 209 18.12 2.73 23.63
C PRO A 209 18.88 3.42 24.75
N SER A 210 20.22 3.41 24.76
CA SER A 210 20.96 3.90 25.92
C SER A 210 21.02 5.44 26.01
N ALA A 211 20.92 6.15 24.88
CA ALA A 211 21.00 7.61 24.83
C ALA A 211 19.63 8.29 24.64
N ILE A 212 18.84 7.88 23.65
CA ILE A 212 17.62 8.62 23.26
C ILE A 212 16.45 8.27 24.18
N LEU A 213 16.18 6.99 24.44
CA LEU A 213 14.99 6.60 25.21
C LEU A 213 14.95 7.24 26.62
N PRO A 214 16.07 7.31 27.39
CA PRO A 214 16.08 7.97 28.69
C PRO A 214 15.82 9.48 28.61
N ALA A 215 16.19 10.12 27.49
CA ALA A 215 15.93 11.54 27.27
C ALA A 215 14.46 11.85 26.95
N CYS A 216 13.68 10.85 26.49
CA CYS A 216 12.29 11.02 26.08
C CYS A 216 11.30 10.82 27.24
N THR A 217 11.24 11.77 28.17
CA THR A 217 10.46 11.66 29.41
C THR A 217 8.94 11.64 29.24
N GLN A 218 8.43 12.02 28.07
CA GLN A 218 6.99 12.03 27.75
C GLN A 218 6.58 10.96 26.71
N LEU A 219 7.50 10.08 26.32
CA LEU A 219 7.28 9.12 25.23
C LEU A 219 6.19 8.13 25.58
N LYS A 220 5.12 8.10 24.78
CA LYS A 220 4.00 7.15 24.92
C LYS A 220 4.07 6.05 23.88
N THR A 221 4.54 6.38 22.68
CA THR A 221 4.60 5.49 21.52
C THR A 221 6.02 5.41 20.97
N LEU A 222 6.60 4.21 20.95
CA LEU A 222 7.87 3.95 20.29
C LEU A 222 7.59 3.08 19.05
N GLY A 223 7.93 3.60 17.88
CA GLY A 223 7.87 2.88 16.62
C GLY A 223 9.24 2.36 16.19
N VAL A 224 9.29 1.13 15.74
CA VAL A 224 10.53 0.46 15.30
C VAL A 224 10.34 -0.04 13.87
N ARG A 225 11.24 0.38 12.99
CA ARG A 225 11.28 -0.01 11.58
C ARG A 225 12.54 -0.79 11.24
N GLY A 226 12.36 -1.90 10.53
CA GLY A 226 13.41 -2.71 9.93
C GLY A 226 12.79 -3.52 8.79
N SER A 227 13.61 -4.03 7.87
CA SER A 227 13.13 -4.93 6.82
C SER A 227 13.85 -6.27 6.97
N PHE A 228 13.12 -7.30 7.41
CA PHE A 228 13.67 -8.64 7.55
C PHE A 228 13.70 -9.33 6.19
N ARG A 229 14.88 -9.80 5.81
CA ARG A 229 15.09 -10.68 4.64
C ARG A 229 15.98 -11.87 4.98
N HIS A 230 15.86 -12.42 6.19
CA HIS A 230 16.69 -13.54 6.64
C HIS A 230 15.87 -14.82 6.80
N ILE A 231 16.32 -15.88 6.13
CA ILE A 231 15.71 -17.22 6.12
C ILE A 231 16.31 -18.09 7.24
N THR A 232 17.49 -17.74 7.73
CA THR A 232 18.23 -18.52 8.73
C THR A 232 18.53 -17.65 9.94
N TRP A 233 18.43 -18.26 11.12
CA TRP A 233 18.70 -17.63 12.40
C TRP A 233 19.76 -18.42 13.16
N THR A 234 20.74 -17.71 13.71
CA THR A 234 21.77 -18.25 14.59
C THR A 234 21.54 -17.81 16.04
N GLU A 235 22.25 -18.40 17.00
CA GLU A 235 22.13 -18.03 18.42
C GLU A 235 22.48 -16.56 18.65
N TRP A 236 23.49 -16.05 17.94
CA TRP A 236 23.88 -14.65 17.99
C TRP A 236 22.79 -13.73 17.43
N GLU A 237 22.17 -14.08 16.29
CA GLU A 237 21.06 -13.29 15.75
C GLU A 237 19.84 -13.27 16.67
N ILE A 238 19.55 -14.40 17.34
CA ILE A 238 18.51 -14.44 18.37
C ILE A 238 18.87 -13.52 19.53
N HIS A 239 20.09 -13.57 20.03
CA HIS A 239 20.51 -12.67 21.10
C HIS A 239 20.35 -11.20 20.71
N GLN A 240 20.93 -10.77 19.60
CA GLN A 240 20.81 -9.38 19.18
C GLN A 240 19.33 -9.00 19.01
N ARG A 241 18.58 -9.75 18.19
CA ARG A 241 17.26 -9.33 17.76
C ARG A 241 16.17 -9.48 18.82
N VAL A 242 16.34 -10.41 19.77
CA VAL A 242 15.39 -10.64 20.86
C VAL A 242 15.93 -10.05 22.16
N CYS A 243 17.06 -10.58 22.61
CA CYS A 243 17.57 -10.35 23.96
C CYS A 243 17.92 -8.87 24.13
N VAL A 244 18.78 -8.33 23.25
CA VAL A 244 19.18 -6.92 23.28
C VAL A 244 17.97 -6.01 23.05
N PHE A 245 17.07 -6.38 22.13
CA PHE A 245 15.87 -5.57 21.86
C PHE A 245 14.94 -5.44 23.08
N VAL A 246 14.55 -6.57 23.69
CA VAL A 246 13.63 -6.60 24.83
C VAL A 246 14.26 -6.00 26.07
N ASP A 247 15.52 -6.33 26.36
CA ASP A 247 16.22 -5.84 27.54
C ASP A 247 16.45 -4.33 27.46
N ALA A 248 16.74 -3.81 26.26
CA ALA A 248 16.86 -2.38 26.01
C ALA A 248 15.56 -1.64 26.35
N LEU A 249 14.39 -2.18 25.98
CA LEU A 249 13.09 -1.60 26.32
C LEU A 249 12.82 -1.64 27.83
N ILE A 250 13.21 -2.72 28.51
CA ILE A 250 13.03 -2.86 29.96
C ILE A 250 13.94 -1.88 30.72
N THR A 251 15.19 -1.79 30.29
CA THR A 251 16.24 -1.06 30.99
C THR A 251 16.17 0.44 30.74
N HIS A 252 15.93 0.84 29.49
CA HIS A 252 16.00 2.24 29.07
C HIS A 252 14.65 2.84 28.66
N GLY A 253 13.60 2.02 28.55
CA GLY A 253 12.27 2.51 28.20
C GLY A 253 11.70 3.47 29.25
N PRO A 254 11.22 4.66 28.86
CA PRO A 254 10.66 5.62 29.80
C PRO A 254 9.38 5.06 30.45
N SER A 255 9.07 5.50 31.66
CA SER A 255 7.91 5.02 32.41
C SER A 255 6.56 5.32 31.74
N THR A 256 6.52 6.30 30.85
CA THR A 256 5.35 6.72 30.08
C THR A 256 5.09 5.85 28.84
N LEU A 257 6.03 4.97 28.46
CA LEU A 257 5.92 4.15 27.26
C LEU A 257 4.81 3.10 27.44
N THR A 258 3.77 3.22 26.62
CA THR A 258 2.57 2.36 26.69
C THR A 258 2.26 1.66 25.37
N THR A 259 2.81 2.15 24.26
CA THR A 259 2.55 1.61 22.92
C THR A 259 3.86 1.34 22.20
N LEU A 260 4.02 0.13 21.66
CA LEU A 260 5.14 -0.27 20.82
C LEU A 260 4.59 -0.51 19.42
N ARG A 261 4.98 0.31 18.46
CA ARG A 261 4.64 0.13 17.06
C ARG A 261 5.76 -0.62 16.35
N VAL A 262 5.44 -1.74 15.74
CA VAL A 262 6.40 -2.58 15.06
C VAL A 262 5.97 -2.75 13.61
N HIS A 263 6.86 -2.32 12.71
CA HIS A 263 6.59 -2.41 11.28
C HIS A 263 6.90 -3.77 10.68
N ASP A 264 7.72 -4.56 11.38
CA ASP A 264 8.07 -5.91 10.97
C ASP A 264 8.15 -6.82 12.20
N LEU A 265 7.17 -7.73 12.32
CA LEU A 265 6.88 -8.39 13.59
C LEU A 265 6.84 -9.92 13.46
N SER A 266 6.87 -10.47 12.25
CA SER A 266 6.59 -11.89 12.04
C SER A 266 7.43 -12.84 12.93
N PRO A 267 8.72 -12.60 13.22
CA PRO A 267 9.47 -13.48 14.14
C PRO A 267 9.26 -13.19 15.63
N PHE A 268 8.84 -11.98 16.00
CA PHE A 268 9.00 -11.47 17.36
C PHE A 268 7.71 -11.42 18.16
N LEU A 269 6.55 -11.50 17.50
CA LEU A 269 5.29 -11.25 18.19
C LEU A 269 5.07 -12.23 19.35
N SER A 270 5.17 -13.53 19.09
CA SER A 270 4.92 -14.57 20.09
C SER A 270 5.81 -14.36 21.31
N LEU A 271 7.04 -13.92 21.10
CA LEU A 271 8.03 -13.73 22.15
C LEU A 271 7.90 -12.40 22.91
N LEU A 272 7.66 -11.29 22.21
CA LEU A 272 7.35 -10.00 22.84
C LEU A 272 6.11 -10.10 23.72
N VAL A 273 5.18 -10.96 23.30
CA VAL A 273 3.94 -11.23 24.00
C VAL A 273 4.14 -12.27 25.09
N SER A 274 4.97 -13.31 24.94
CA SER A 274 5.21 -14.27 26.03
C SER A 274 6.08 -13.67 27.14
N GLU A 275 7.03 -12.80 26.81
CA GLU A 275 7.85 -12.05 27.76
C GLU A 275 7.13 -10.81 28.32
N ASN A 276 5.81 -10.67 28.07
CA ASN A 276 5.01 -9.51 28.48
C ASN A 276 5.09 -9.22 29.98
N VAL A 277 5.33 -10.23 30.82
CA VAL A 277 5.39 -10.08 32.28
C VAL A 277 6.51 -9.14 32.69
N LYS A 278 7.57 -9.04 31.86
CA LYS A 278 8.68 -8.10 32.04
C LYS A 278 8.33 -6.71 31.50
N LEU A 279 7.45 -6.62 30.49
CA LEU A 279 6.99 -5.39 29.85
C LEU A 279 5.70 -4.83 30.46
N ARG A 280 5.54 -4.85 31.79
CA ARG A 280 4.27 -4.52 32.49
C ARG A 280 3.67 -3.14 32.20
N LYS A 281 4.48 -2.20 31.69
CA LYS A 281 4.05 -0.84 31.34
C LYS A 281 3.42 -0.78 29.94
N LEU A 282 3.81 -1.71 29.07
CA LEU A 282 3.32 -1.77 27.71
C LEU A 282 1.86 -2.25 27.72
N CYS A 283 0.98 -1.46 27.13
CA CYS A 283 -0.44 -1.76 27.06
C CYS A 283 -0.87 -2.20 25.66
N LYS A 284 -0.12 -1.78 24.63
CA LYS A 284 -0.48 -1.96 23.23
C LYS A 284 0.74 -2.28 22.37
N ILE A 285 0.57 -3.20 21.43
CA ILE A 285 1.48 -3.41 20.30
C ILE A 285 0.72 -3.10 19.01
N GLU A 286 1.22 -2.15 18.23
CA GLU A 286 0.67 -1.79 16.92
C GLU A 286 1.50 -2.48 15.82
N VAL A 287 0.85 -3.21 14.91
CA VAL A 287 1.51 -4.03 13.89
C VAL A 287 1.22 -3.52 12.50
N SER A 288 2.25 -3.28 11.70
CA SER A 288 2.09 -2.85 10.30
C SER A 288 1.83 -4.04 9.37
N LEU A 289 0.61 -4.58 9.45
CA LEU A 289 0.19 -5.72 8.61
C LEU A 289 0.13 -5.33 7.12
N CYS A 290 -0.18 -4.08 6.80
CA CYS A 290 -0.11 -3.57 5.43
C CYS A 290 1.31 -3.67 4.87
N ALA A 291 2.32 -3.19 5.59
CA ALA A 291 3.71 -3.24 5.13
C ALA A 291 4.15 -4.69 4.87
N TRP A 292 3.89 -5.58 5.83
CA TRP A 292 4.19 -7.01 5.69
C TRP A 292 3.54 -7.60 4.42
N VAL A 293 2.25 -7.37 4.21
CA VAL A 293 1.51 -7.87 3.04
C VAL A 293 2.10 -7.34 1.73
N HIS A 294 2.47 -6.06 1.67
CA HIS A 294 3.03 -5.47 0.45
C HIS A 294 4.41 -6.06 0.14
N GLU A 295 5.29 -6.16 1.13
CA GLU A 295 6.62 -6.76 0.96
C GLU A 295 6.55 -8.22 0.50
N HIS A 296 5.60 -8.98 1.04
CA HIS A 296 5.40 -10.38 0.65
C HIS A 296 4.70 -10.52 -0.71
N ARG A 297 3.76 -9.62 -1.05
CA ARG A 297 3.10 -9.56 -2.38
C ARG A 297 4.11 -9.48 -3.52
N ASP A 298 5.13 -8.65 -3.37
CA ASP A 298 6.16 -8.45 -4.40
C ASP A 298 7.17 -9.62 -4.43
N SER A 299 7.46 -10.20 -3.26
CA SER A 299 8.42 -11.30 -3.12
C SER A 299 7.92 -12.62 -3.73
N PHE A 300 6.61 -12.87 -3.79
CA PHE A 300 5.98 -14.01 -4.48
C PHE A 300 6.39 -14.16 -5.96
N ARG A 301 6.96 -13.12 -6.56
CA ARG A 301 7.22 -13.03 -8.00
C ARG A 301 8.68 -13.25 -8.40
N SER A 302 9.61 -13.08 -7.46
CA SER A 302 11.05 -13.06 -7.75
C SER A 302 11.77 -14.33 -7.30
N TYR A 303 11.18 -15.13 -6.42
CA TYR A 303 11.75 -16.40 -5.97
C TYR A 303 10.67 -17.49 -5.96
N PRO A 304 11.00 -18.74 -6.34
CA PRO A 304 10.15 -19.89 -6.05
C PRO A 304 10.03 -19.96 -4.52
N TYR A 305 8.88 -19.51 -4.01
CA TYR A 305 8.59 -19.48 -2.58
C TYR A 305 8.47 -20.92 -2.10
N GLN A 306 9.60 -21.55 -1.78
CA GLN A 306 9.62 -22.39 -0.61
C GLN A 306 9.33 -21.43 0.52
N PHE A 307 8.14 -21.55 1.12
CA PHE A 307 7.76 -20.98 2.41
C PHE A 307 9.03 -20.60 3.18
N LEU A 308 9.22 -19.32 3.50
CA LEU A 308 10.39 -18.85 4.24
C LEU A 308 10.46 -19.65 5.54
N THR A 309 11.20 -20.76 5.51
CA THR A 309 11.36 -21.61 6.68
C THR A 309 12.45 -20.93 7.45
N HIS A 310 12.05 -20.11 8.41
CA HIS A 310 12.98 -19.66 9.42
C HIS A 310 13.54 -20.91 10.10
N ARG A 311 14.82 -21.17 9.87
CA ARG A 311 15.52 -22.30 10.48
C ARG A 311 16.53 -21.78 11.46
N MET A 312 16.46 -22.28 12.68
CA MET A 312 17.57 -22.15 13.62
C MET A 312 18.73 -23.03 13.18
N ILE A 313 19.91 -22.44 13.10
CA ILE A 313 21.17 -23.12 12.86
C ILE A 313 22.03 -22.91 14.12
N PRO A 314 22.60 -23.97 14.71
CA PRO A 314 23.55 -23.83 15.81
C PRO A 314 24.76 -22.99 15.37
N GLY A 315 25.20 -22.07 16.21
CA GLY A 315 26.37 -21.25 15.91
C GLY A 315 26.32 -19.86 16.53
N THR A 316 27.49 -19.43 16.99
CA THR A 316 27.75 -18.10 17.55
C THR A 316 28.58 -17.21 16.61
N GLN A 317 28.86 -17.71 15.41
CA GLN A 317 29.67 -17.00 14.42
C GLN A 317 28.94 -15.75 13.94
N HIS A 318 29.55 -14.61 14.19
CA HIS A 318 29.17 -13.30 13.69
C HIS A 318 30.36 -12.73 12.90
N ARG A 319 30.09 -11.77 12.01
CA ARG A 319 31.13 -11.13 11.19
C ARG A 319 31.97 -10.22 12.09
N GLU A 320 33.26 -10.05 11.80
CA GLU A 320 34.10 -9.08 12.53
C GLU A 320 33.48 -7.67 12.51
N GLU A 321 32.82 -7.30 11.41
CA GLU A 321 32.08 -6.04 11.25
C GLU A 321 30.88 -5.87 12.21
N GLU A 322 30.37 -6.97 12.76
CA GLU A 322 29.28 -6.97 13.75
C GLU A 322 29.80 -6.62 15.14
N GLY A 323 31.11 -6.73 15.40
CA GLY A 323 31.73 -6.37 16.67
C GLY A 323 31.62 -4.87 17.03
N GLU A 324 31.55 -3.97 16.05
CA GLU A 324 31.28 -2.53 16.28
C GLU A 324 29.82 -2.24 16.64
N PHE A 325 28.93 -3.21 16.41
CA PHE A 325 27.51 -3.14 16.74
C PHE A 325 27.19 -3.86 18.04
N ASP A 326 27.98 -4.88 18.37
CA ASP A 326 27.88 -5.70 19.57
C ASP A 326 28.14 -4.87 20.82
N THR A 327 27.27 -5.03 21.81
CA THR A 327 27.39 -4.44 23.14
C THR A 327 28.24 -5.29 24.07
N GLY A 328 28.75 -6.44 23.61
CA GLY A 328 29.62 -7.36 24.35
C GLY A 328 28.87 -8.20 25.38
N ASP A 329 27.54 -8.17 25.33
CA ASP A 329 26.59 -8.79 26.24
C ASP A 329 26.18 -10.20 25.81
N TYR A 330 26.56 -10.64 24.60
CA TYR A 330 26.31 -12.00 24.13
C TYR A 330 26.91 -13.05 25.08
N GLU A 331 28.20 -12.91 25.42
CA GLU A 331 28.93 -13.85 26.27
C GLU A 331 28.41 -13.86 27.72
N ALA A 332 27.87 -12.72 28.18
CA ALA A 332 27.28 -12.58 29.51
C ALA A 332 25.81 -13.05 29.58
N CYS A 333 25.20 -13.41 28.45
CA CYS A 333 23.78 -13.76 28.40
C CYS A 333 23.55 -15.23 28.78
N GLU A 334 22.90 -15.46 29.91
CA GLU A 334 22.57 -16.80 30.41
C GLU A 334 21.33 -17.44 29.74
N ARG A 335 20.66 -16.73 28.81
CA ARG A 335 19.47 -17.24 28.13
C ARG A 335 19.82 -18.35 27.14
N ASN A 336 18.99 -19.38 27.09
CA ASN A 336 19.11 -20.43 26.09
C ASN A 336 18.61 -19.92 24.72
N HIS A 337 19.52 -19.34 23.92
CA HIS A 337 19.21 -18.77 22.61
C HIS A 337 18.66 -19.82 21.62
N MET A 338 19.05 -21.08 21.74
CA MET A 338 18.49 -22.15 20.91
C MET A 338 17.03 -22.42 21.24
N GLU A 339 16.66 -22.48 22.51
CA GLU A 339 15.25 -22.68 22.91
C GLU A 339 14.39 -21.46 22.53
N ILE A 340 14.89 -20.25 22.77
CA ILE A 340 14.23 -19.01 22.37
C ILE A 340 14.06 -18.97 20.85
N GLY A 341 15.14 -19.25 20.13
CA GLY A 341 15.14 -19.32 18.67
C GLY A 341 14.21 -20.38 18.13
N GLN A 342 14.11 -21.53 18.78
CA GLN A 342 13.11 -22.54 18.46
C GLN A 342 11.69 -22.01 18.65
N LYS A 343 11.37 -21.32 19.75
CA LYS A 343 10.04 -20.68 19.92
C LYS A 343 9.76 -19.58 18.88
N VAL A 344 10.79 -18.86 18.46
CA VAL A 344 10.73 -17.82 17.41
C VAL A 344 10.65 -18.41 16.00
N THR A 345 11.08 -19.64 15.77
CA THR A 345 11.10 -20.25 14.43
C THR A 345 10.08 -21.37 14.25
N GLN A 346 9.65 -22.01 15.35
CA GLN A 346 8.60 -23.02 15.39
C GLN A 346 7.24 -22.32 15.50
N GLY A 347 6.51 -22.25 14.39
CA GLY A 347 5.17 -21.66 14.34
C GLY A 347 5.09 -20.38 13.51
N VAL A 348 6.20 -19.61 13.45
CA VAL A 348 6.22 -18.31 12.76
C VAL A 348 5.76 -18.43 11.33
N GLY A 349 4.66 -17.73 11.07
CA GLY A 349 3.78 -17.99 9.96
C GLY A 349 4.47 -18.07 8.60
N HIS A 350 4.67 -19.30 8.14
CA HIS A 350 4.98 -19.63 6.75
C HIS A 350 3.93 -19.09 5.76
N SER A 351 2.74 -18.76 6.26
CA SER A 351 1.61 -18.20 5.53
C SER A 351 0.95 -17.06 6.31
N LEU A 352 0.21 -16.19 5.59
CA LEU A 352 -0.60 -15.13 6.19
C LEU A 352 -1.64 -15.70 7.18
N CYS A 353 -2.13 -16.91 6.95
CA CYS A 353 -3.04 -17.60 7.86
C CYS A 353 -2.43 -17.88 9.23
N ASN A 354 -1.20 -18.43 9.24
CA ASN A 354 -0.52 -18.73 10.49
C ASN A 354 -0.21 -17.44 11.26
N MET A 355 0.21 -16.39 10.56
CA MET A 355 0.42 -15.08 11.20
C MET A 355 -0.86 -14.57 11.88
N PHE A 356 -2.03 -14.73 11.26
CA PHE A 356 -3.31 -14.36 11.90
C PHE A 356 -3.61 -15.19 13.14
N LYS A 357 -3.34 -16.50 13.11
CA LYS A 357 -3.48 -17.36 14.28
C LYS A 357 -2.54 -16.92 15.41
N GLU A 358 -1.27 -16.65 15.10
CA GLU A 358 -0.28 -16.20 16.07
C GLU A 358 -0.67 -14.86 16.68
N LEU A 359 -1.12 -13.90 15.87
CA LEU A 359 -1.64 -12.61 16.35
C LEU A 359 -2.84 -12.79 17.28
N HIS A 360 -3.76 -13.69 16.91
CA HIS A 360 -4.92 -13.99 17.72
C HIS A 360 -4.54 -14.63 19.05
N THR A 361 -3.75 -15.71 19.05
CA THR A 361 -3.25 -16.39 20.26
C THR A 361 -2.51 -15.41 21.16
N ALA A 362 -1.59 -14.63 20.59
CA ALA A 362 -0.85 -13.61 21.30
C ALA A 362 -1.77 -12.58 21.99
N SER A 363 -2.85 -12.18 21.32
CA SER A 363 -3.82 -11.23 21.89
C SER A 363 -4.65 -11.81 23.04
N GLN A 364 -4.78 -13.14 23.14
CA GLN A 364 -5.52 -13.82 24.22
C GLN A 364 -4.64 -14.10 25.44
N GLU A 365 -3.36 -14.42 25.22
CA GLU A 365 -2.43 -14.82 26.28
C GLU A 365 -1.75 -13.65 27.01
N SER A 366 -1.99 -12.40 26.56
CA SER A 366 -1.34 -11.22 27.09
C SER A 366 -2.30 -10.13 27.54
N HIS A 367 -1.85 -9.36 28.53
CA HIS A 367 -2.49 -8.09 28.90
C HIS A 367 -2.28 -7.00 27.83
N ILE A 368 -1.34 -7.20 26.91
CA ILE A 368 -1.00 -6.27 25.83
C ILE A 368 -1.98 -6.45 24.68
N LYS A 369 -2.64 -5.37 24.28
CA LYS A 369 -3.56 -5.38 23.13
C LYS A 369 -2.77 -5.29 21.84
N VAL A 370 -2.93 -6.29 20.97
CA VAL A 370 -2.40 -6.28 19.61
C VAL A 370 -3.40 -5.57 18.68
N LEU A 371 -2.94 -4.52 18.00
CA LEU A 371 -3.74 -3.69 17.09
C LEU A 371 -2.98 -3.50 15.77
N PRO A 372 -3.65 -3.27 14.64
CA PRO A 372 -2.95 -2.89 13.42
C PRO A 372 -2.58 -1.39 13.46
N THR A 373 -1.50 -0.99 12.80
CA THR A 373 -1.15 0.44 12.65
C THR A 373 -2.12 1.18 11.74
N GLU A 374 -2.71 0.46 10.79
CA GLU A 374 -3.56 0.97 9.73
C GLU A 374 -4.83 0.13 9.61
N SER A 375 -5.90 0.72 9.11
CA SER A 375 -7.12 -0.02 8.85
C SER A 375 -6.91 -1.05 7.73
N LEU A 376 -7.28 -2.30 7.97
CA LEU A 376 -7.22 -3.36 6.95
C LEU A 376 -8.52 -3.46 6.12
N ARG A 377 -9.31 -2.39 6.08
CA ARG A 377 -10.64 -2.38 5.46
C ARG A 377 -10.62 -2.49 3.93
N ASP A 378 -9.55 -2.06 3.28
CA ASP A 378 -9.44 -2.06 1.83
C ASP A 378 -8.08 -2.57 1.35
N ILE A 379 -7.42 -3.38 2.19
CA ILE A 379 -6.10 -3.96 1.87
C ILE A 379 -6.21 -4.87 0.65
N ILE A 380 -5.31 -4.67 -0.33
CA ILE A 380 -5.28 -5.48 -1.54
C ILE A 380 -4.35 -6.68 -1.32
N LEU A 381 -4.91 -7.89 -1.39
CA LEU A 381 -4.21 -9.15 -1.15
C LEU A 381 -4.10 -9.97 -2.42
N HIS A 382 -2.99 -10.71 -2.54
CA HIS A 382 -2.90 -11.76 -3.55
C HIS A 382 -3.71 -12.99 -3.07
N PRO A 383 -4.57 -13.62 -3.91
CA PRO A 383 -5.34 -14.80 -3.51
C PRO A 383 -4.46 -15.93 -2.94
N PHE A 384 -3.24 -16.06 -3.47
CA PHE A 384 -2.27 -17.09 -3.07
C PHE A 384 -1.69 -16.90 -1.66
N HIS A 385 -1.98 -15.79 -0.98
CA HIS A 385 -1.62 -15.65 0.43
C HIS A 385 -2.40 -16.61 1.35
N PHE A 386 -3.51 -17.17 0.88
CA PHE A 386 -4.41 -18.03 1.67
C PHE A 386 -4.52 -19.47 1.15
N VAL A 387 -3.94 -19.79 -0.01
CA VAL A 387 -4.04 -21.13 -0.62
C VAL A 387 -2.66 -21.59 -1.06
N SER A 388 -2.32 -22.84 -0.80
CA SER A 388 -1.02 -23.39 -1.18
C SER A 388 -0.98 -23.64 -2.69
N VAL A 389 -0.03 -23.00 -3.36
CA VAL A 389 0.14 -23.09 -4.82
C VAL A 389 1.12 -24.19 -5.21
N HIS A 390 1.93 -24.69 -4.28
CA HIS A 390 3.00 -25.64 -4.55
C HIS A 390 2.61 -27.09 -4.20
N ARG A 391 3.12 -28.04 -4.98
CA ARG A 391 3.08 -29.48 -4.66
C ARG A 391 4.15 -29.79 -3.61
N PRO A 392 3.90 -30.72 -2.68
CA PRO A 392 4.93 -31.19 -1.78
C PRO A 392 6.09 -31.80 -2.58
N THR A 393 7.31 -31.28 -2.41
CA THR A 393 8.51 -31.83 -3.04
C THR A 393 8.94 -33.10 -2.29
N ARG A 394 9.27 -34.18 -3.02
CA ARG A 394 9.64 -35.51 -2.49
C ARG A 394 10.68 -35.54 -1.35
N ASN A 395 11.55 -34.53 -1.25
CA ASN A 395 12.63 -34.49 -0.25
C ASN A 395 12.28 -33.69 1.03
N ASN A 396 11.16 -32.96 1.07
CA ASN A 396 10.67 -32.29 2.27
C ASN A 396 9.25 -32.83 2.56
N GLN A 397 9.14 -33.78 3.50
CA GLN A 397 7.88 -34.41 3.92
C GLN A 397 6.92 -33.47 4.67
N VAL A 398 7.19 -32.16 4.71
CA VAL A 398 6.24 -31.22 5.29
C VAL A 398 5.20 -30.91 4.22
N GLU A 399 4.11 -31.66 4.23
CA GLU A 399 2.88 -31.26 3.57
C GLU A 399 2.46 -29.92 4.21
N TYR A 400 2.46 -28.85 3.42
CA TYR A 400 1.82 -27.60 3.82
C TYR A 400 0.37 -27.73 3.39
N PRO A 401 -0.56 -28.11 4.29
CA PRO A 401 -1.96 -28.18 3.93
C PRO A 401 -2.39 -26.82 3.37
N ASP A 402 -3.31 -26.83 2.40
CA ASP A 402 -4.06 -25.62 2.09
C ASP A 402 -4.59 -25.06 3.40
N CYS A 403 -4.60 -23.72 3.55
CA CYS A 403 -4.98 -23.08 4.81
C CYS A 403 -6.27 -23.72 5.32
N SER A 404 -6.13 -24.64 6.28
CA SER A 404 -7.25 -25.39 6.80
C SER A 404 -8.01 -24.34 7.59
N VAL A 405 -9.22 -24.02 7.12
CA VAL A 405 -10.07 -23.05 7.82
C VAL A 405 -10.71 -23.75 9.01
N ASP A 406 -9.85 -24.26 9.88
CA ASP A 406 -10.17 -24.85 11.17
C ASP A 406 -10.76 -23.78 12.11
N GLU A 407 -11.26 -24.24 13.26
CA GLU A 407 -11.91 -23.38 14.24
C GLU A 407 -10.99 -22.26 14.74
N ASP A 408 -9.69 -22.54 14.86
CA ASP A 408 -8.68 -21.55 15.25
C ASP A 408 -8.54 -20.44 14.19
N MET A 409 -8.48 -20.81 12.90
CA MET A 409 -8.41 -19.85 11.81
C MET A 409 -9.70 -19.01 11.71
N GLN A 410 -10.87 -19.63 11.88
CA GLN A 410 -12.14 -18.91 11.89
C GLN A 410 -12.20 -17.90 13.04
N SER A 411 -11.74 -18.29 14.23
CA SER A 411 -11.65 -17.42 15.40
C SER A 411 -10.70 -16.25 15.14
N ALA A 412 -9.53 -16.53 14.56
CA ALA A 412 -8.56 -15.50 14.18
C ALA A 412 -9.13 -14.52 13.14
N LEU A 413 -9.86 -15.00 12.12
CA LEU A 413 -10.51 -14.15 11.12
C LEU A 413 -11.60 -13.26 11.74
N GLN A 414 -12.43 -13.80 12.64
CA GLN A 414 -13.42 -13.00 13.35
C GLN A 414 -12.76 -11.92 14.21
N TRP A 415 -11.68 -12.25 14.90
CA TRP A 415 -10.87 -11.29 15.64
C TRP A 415 -10.29 -10.21 14.72
N MET A 416 -9.74 -10.58 13.56
CA MET A 416 -9.24 -9.64 12.55
C MET A 416 -10.33 -8.68 12.04
N VAL A 417 -11.56 -9.15 11.84
CA VAL A 417 -12.68 -8.30 11.43
C VAL A 417 -13.08 -7.32 12.52
N ARG A 418 -13.23 -7.81 13.76
CA ARG A 418 -13.71 -6.99 14.90
C ARG A 418 -12.66 -6.00 15.38
N THR A 419 -11.40 -6.41 15.46
CA THR A 419 -10.30 -5.63 16.03
C THR A 419 -9.58 -4.81 14.96
N CYS A 420 -9.37 -5.37 13.77
CA CYS A 420 -8.53 -4.76 12.73
C CYS A 420 -9.31 -4.18 11.54
N GLY A 421 -10.64 -4.36 11.52
CA GLY A 421 -11.49 -3.93 10.40
C GLY A 421 -11.21 -4.68 9.10
N PHE A 422 -10.67 -5.90 9.19
CA PHE A 422 -10.23 -6.71 8.04
C PHE A 422 -11.35 -6.95 7.02
N ARG A 423 -11.20 -6.39 5.81
CA ARG A 423 -12.14 -6.54 4.68
C ARG A 423 -11.38 -6.54 3.34
N PRO A 424 -10.60 -7.59 3.05
CA PRO A 424 -9.62 -7.58 1.99
C PRO A 424 -10.24 -7.47 0.59
N ILE A 425 -9.46 -6.94 -0.36
CA ILE A 425 -9.72 -6.96 -1.79
C ILE A 425 -8.73 -7.93 -2.43
N PHE A 426 -9.20 -8.96 -3.11
CA PHE A 426 -8.35 -9.95 -3.76
C PHE A 426 -7.97 -9.51 -5.18
N ALA A 427 -6.68 -9.31 -5.43
CA ALA A 427 -6.14 -9.00 -6.74
C ALA A 427 -6.19 -10.24 -7.65
N TRP A 428 -7.13 -10.26 -8.58
CA TRP A 428 -7.47 -11.43 -9.38
C TRP A 428 -6.65 -11.57 -10.68
N ASP A 429 -5.83 -10.57 -11.02
CA ASP A 429 -5.06 -10.53 -12.27
C ASP A 429 -4.19 -11.77 -12.51
N SER A 430 -3.64 -12.38 -11.46
CA SER A 430 -2.82 -13.60 -11.56
C SER A 430 -3.60 -14.84 -12.03
N LEU A 431 -4.93 -14.81 -11.88
CA LEU A 431 -5.83 -15.88 -12.27
C LEU A 431 -6.52 -15.60 -13.61
N CYS A 432 -6.36 -14.40 -14.18
CA CYS A 432 -6.97 -13.96 -15.45
C CYS A 432 -6.27 -14.48 -16.74
N CYS A 433 -5.20 -15.26 -16.62
CA CYS A 433 -4.41 -15.74 -17.76
C CYS A 433 -4.21 -17.26 -17.73
N ASP A 434 -4.03 -17.85 -18.92
CA ASP A 434 -3.75 -19.29 -19.10
C ASP A 434 -2.33 -19.67 -18.69
N VAL A 435 -1.38 -18.76 -18.92
CA VAL A 435 0.00 -18.89 -18.43
C VAL A 435 0.00 -18.53 -16.95
N PHE A 436 -0.36 -19.51 -16.13
CA PHE A 436 -0.29 -19.47 -14.67
C PHE A 436 1.10 -18.98 -14.27
N PRO A 437 1.23 -17.95 -13.39
CA PRO A 437 2.09 -16.79 -13.63
C PRO A 437 3.43 -17.22 -14.21
N ALA A 438 3.87 -16.60 -15.31
CA ALA A 438 5.08 -16.97 -16.08
C ALA A 438 6.38 -17.10 -15.25
N ASN A 439 6.34 -16.75 -13.96
CA ASN A 439 7.43 -16.78 -13.01
C ASN A 439 7.32 -17.96 -12.00
N ILE A 440 6.25 -18.76 -12.02
CA ILE A 440 6.10 -19.93 -11.13
C ILE A 440 6.53 -21.18 -11.89
N ASP A 441 7.42 -21.96 -11.28
CA ASP A 441 7.87 -23.24 -11.81
C ASP A 441 6.71 -24.23 -11.94
N HIS A 442 6.31 -24.51 -13.18
CA HIS A 442 5.20 -25.41 -13.50
C HIS A 442 5.42 -26.84 -12.97
N SER A 443 6.66 -27.27 -12.75
CA SER A 443 6.95 -28.62 -12.24
C SER A 443 6.56 -28.81 -10.77
N THR A 444 6.54 -27.72 -10.00
CA THR A 444 6.25 -27.72 -8.56
C THR A 444 4.91 -27.07 -8.22
N THR A 445 4.10 -26.68 -9.21
CA THR A 445 2.82 -25.99 -9.00
C THR A 445 1.64 -26.94 -9.01
N LYS A 446 0.66 -26.74 -8.12
CA LYS A 446 -0.63 -27.45 -8.16
C LYS A 446 -1.39 -27.09 -9.44
N PRO A 447 -2.21 -28.02 -9.99
CA PRO A 447 -3.18 -27.69 -11.02
C PRO A 447 -4.02 -26.46 -10.66
N LYS A 448 -4.30 -25.60 -11.64
CA LYS A 448 -5.09 -24.37 -11.45
C LYS A 448 -6.47 -24.66 -10.85
N ALA A 449 -7.11 -25.76 -11.28
CA ALA A 449 -8.40 -26.20 -10.77
C ALA A 449 -8.38 -26.44 -9.24
N ASP A 450 -7.31 -27.08 -8.73
CA ASP A 450 -7.15 -27.34 -7.29
C ASP A 450 -7.01 -26.04 -6.50
N ILE A 451 -6.26 -25.07 -7.04
CA ILE A 451 -6.09 -23.75 -6.42
C ILE A 451 -7.41 -22.99 -6.38
N ILE A 452 -8.20 -23.02 -7.46
CA ILE A 452 -9.54 -22.41 -7.50
C ILE A 452 -10.48 -23.11 -6.51
N SER A 453 -10.38 -24.44 -6.37
CA SER A 453 -11.15 -25.19 -5.37
C SER A 453 -10.80 -24.74 -3.94
N GLY A 454 -9.51 -24.62 -3.61
CA GLY A 454 -9.07 -24.10 -2.31
C GLY A 454 -9.56 -22.67 -2.05
N LEU A 455 -9.51 -21.80 -3.06
CA LEU A 455 -10.02 -20.43 -2.96
C LEU A 455 -11.53 -20.39 -2.76
N LYS A 456 -12.28 -21.28 -3.42
CA LYS A 456 -13.72 -21.41 -3.25
C LYS A 456 -14.06 -21.73 -1.79
N THR A 457 -13.44 -22.77 -1.23
CA THR A 457 -13.64 -23.16 0.19
C THR A 457 -13.33 -21.99 1.12
N PHE A 458 -12.22 -21.28 0.89
CA PHE A 458 -11.86 -20.12 1.70
C PHE A 458 -12.90 -19.00 1.61
N PHE A 459 -13.38 -18.67 0.40
CA PHE A 459 -14.42 -17.65 0.20
C PHE A 459 -15.77 -18.04 0.80
N GLU A 460 -16.13 -19.32 0.77
CA GLU A 460 -17.31 -19.82 1.49
C GLU A 460 -17.17 -19.56 2.99
N THR A 461 -16.00 -19.82 3.59
CA THR A 461 -15.78 -19.52 5.00
C THR A 461 -15.82 -18.02 5.30
N LEU A 462 -15.21 -17.17 4.47
CA LEU A 462 -15.30 -15.71 4.64
C LEU A 462 -16.77 -15.26 4.71
N ARG A 463 -17.61 -15.76 3.80
CA ARG A 463 -19.04 -15.43 3.80
C ARG A 463 -19.78 -15.94 5.03
N GLN A 464 -19.49 -17.16 5.49
CA GLN A 464 -20.04 -17.70 6.74
C GLN A 464 -19.70 -16.81 7.94
N LEU A 465 -18.52 -16.20 7.93
CA LEU A 465 -18.05 -15.26 8.96
C LEU A 465 -18.57 -13.81 8.75
N GLY A 466 -19.39 -13.56 7.72
CA GLY A 466 -19.91 -12.22 7.40
C GLY A 466 -18.88 -11.28 6.77
N ILE A 467 -17.77 -11.83 6.23
CA ILE A 467 -16.72 -11.07 5.54
C ILE A 467 -17.04 -11.06 4.04
N PRO A 468 -17.15 -9.88 3.40
CA PRO A 468 -17.48 -9.80 1.98
C PRO A 468 -16.30 -10.27 1.11
N VAL A 469 -16.61 -10.99 0.04
CA VAL A 469 -15.63 -11.40 -0.98
C VAL A 469 -15.55 -10.31 -2.04
N ARG A 470 -14.41 -9.61 -2.09
CA ARG A 470 -14.20 -8.44 -2.95
C ARG A 470 -13.07 -8.75 -3.92
N LEU A 471 -13.33 -8.70 -5.22
CA LEU A 471 -12.33 -8.98 -6.26
C LEU A 471 -11.93 -7.71 -7.00
N SER A 472 -10.65 -7.60 -7.34
CA SER A 472 -10.12 -6.55 -8.20
C SER A 472 -9.43 -7.14 -9.43
N ILE A 473 -9.86 -6.70 -10.60
CA ILE A 473 -9.27 -6.99 -11.90
C ILE A 473 -8.64 -5.68 -12.39
N GLY A 474 -7.32 -5.63 -12.46
CA GLY A 474 -6.57 -4.49 -13.02
C GLY A 474 -5.83 -3.65 -12.02
N ASP A 475 -5.64 -4.17 -10.81
CA ASP A 475 -4.69 -3.60 -9.86
C ASP A 475 -3.23 -3.88 -10.27
N ARG A 476 -2.83 -3.28 -11.39
CA ARG A 476 -1.48 -3.38 -11.96
C ARG A 476 -0.57 -2.22 -11.53
N GLY A 477 -1.11 -1.23 -10.80
CA GLY A 477 -0.46 0.04 -10.47
C GLY A 477 0.81 -0.09 -9.62
N MET A 478 0.86 -1.05 -8.69
CA MET A 478 2.04 -1.27 -7.84
C MET A 478 3.05 -2.26 -8.42
N THR A 479 2.73 -2.88 -9.56
CA THR A 479 3.31 -4.18 -9.88
C THR A 479 4.42 -4.19 -10.91
N TYR A 480 4.64 -3.12 -11.69
CA TYR A 480 5.68 -3.07 -12.73
C TYR A 480 6.09 -1.64 -13.12
N THR A 481 7.39 -1.35 -13.09
CA THR A 481 8.03 -0.23 -13.80
C THR A 481 8.39 -0.55 -15.25
N ASN A 482 7.93 -1.69 -15.78
CA ASN A 482 8.35 -2.18 -17.09
C ASN A 482 7.42 -1.65 -18.21
N ASN A 483 7.98 -0.81 -19.08
CA ASN A 483 7.33 -0.11 -20.20
C ASN A 483 6.87 -1.02 -21.38
N GLY A 484 6.52 -2.28 -21.12
CA GLY A 484 6.14 -3.26 -22.15
C GLY A 484 4.64 -3.32 -22.46
N LEU A 485 4.30 -3.60 -23.72
CA LEU A 485 2.94 -3.87 -24.24
C LEU A 485 2.21 -5.01 -23.51
N ASP A 486 2.95 -6.02 -23.06
CA ASP A 486 2.43 -7.38 -22.83
C ASP A 486 1.55 -7.54 -21.58
N ARG A 487 1.30 -6.47 -20.80
CA ARG A 487 0.64 -6.59 -19.48
C ARG A 487 -0.28 -5.44 -19.14
N SER A 488 -0.79 -4.72 -20.12
CA SER A 488 -1.72 -3.61 -19.89
C SER A 488 -3.15 -3.97 -20.30
N VAL A 489 -3.29 -4.83 -21.31
CA VAL A 489 -4.54 -5.28 -21.91
C VAL A 489 -4.86 -6.71 -21.42
N TYR A 490 -6.11 -7.19 -21.50
CA TYR A 490 -6.51 -8.52 -21.02
C TYR A 490 -6.60 -9.54 -22.17
N PHE A 491 -7.19 -9.11 -23.27
CA PHE A 491 -7.52 -9.85 -24.48
C PHE A 491 -6.56 -9.48 -25.64
N SER A 492 -5.30 -9.15 -25.34
CA SER A 492 -4.24 -8.83 -26.32
C SER A 492 -3.29 -9.99 -26.59
N ASP A 493 -2.68 -10.03 -27.77
CA ASP A 493 -1.60 -10.99 -28.03
C ASP A 493 -0.45 -10.82 -27.02
N TYR A 494 0.07 -11.92 -26.49
CA TYR A 494 1.27 -11.94 -25.65
C TYR A 494 2.47 -12.45 -26.45
N LYS A 495 3.65 -11.95 -26.12
CA LYS A 495 4.90 -12.43 -26.72
C LYS A 495 5.27 -13.78 -26.13
N HIS A 496 5.30 -14.79 -26.99
CA HIS A 496 5.82 -16.12 -26.69
C HIS A 496 7.11 -16.36 -27.51
N HIS A 497 8.00 -17.22 -27.03
CA HIS A 497 9.19 -17.61 -27.80
C HIS A 497 9.04 -19.08 -28.16
N VAL A 498 9.15 -19.39 -29.45
CA VAL A 498 9.08 -20.75 -30.00
C VAL A 498 10.47 -21.15 -30.47
N GLY A 499 10.89 -22.38 -30.18
CA GLY A 499 12.21 -22.91 -30.53
C GLY A 499 13.25 -22.73 -29.42
N GLU A 500 14.37 -23.45 -29.54
CA GLU A 500 15.49 -23.44 -28.60
C GLU A 500 16.77 -22.88 -29.26
N GLY A 501 17.68 -22.33 -28.45
CA GLY A 501 18.98 -21.85 -28.93
C GLY A 501 18.88 -20.80 -30.04
N ALA A 502 19.60 -21.02 -31.15
CA ALA A 502 19.62 -20.12 -32.30
C ALA A 502 18.28 -20.06 -33.07
N GLU A 503 17.37 -21.02 -32.87
CA GLU A 503 16.05 -21.05 -33.50
C GLU A 503 14.96 -20.39 -32.66
N ARG A 504 15.31 -19.81 -31.51
CA ARG A 504 14.37 -19.12 -30.62
C ARG A 504 13.80 -17.87 -31.32
N LYS A 505 12.59 -18.00 -31.87
CA LYS A 505 11.85 -16.91 -32.52
C LYS A 505 10.75 -16.38 -31.61
N GLN A 506 10.62 -15.06 -31.54
CA GLN A 506 9.51 -14.41 -30.86
C GLN A 506 8.26 -14.45 -31.74
N VAL A 507 7.18 -15.03 -31.23
CA VAL A 507 5.88 -15.14 -31.89
C VAL A 507 4.82 -14.49 -30.99
N LEU A 508 3.88 -13.76 -31.57
CA LEU A 508 2.71 -13.26 -30.87
C LEU A 508 1.65 -14.35 -30.86
N ALA A 509 1.26 -14.81 -29.68
CA ALA A 509 0.13 -15.73 -29.49
C ALA A 509 -1.05 -14.94 -28.93
N ALA A 510 -2.27 -15.21 -29.39
CA ALA A 510 -3.47 -14.59 -28.85
C ALA A 510 -3.55 -14.87 -27.34
N SER A 511 -3.74 -13.84 -26.49
CA SER A 511 -4.06 -14.13 -25.09
C SER A 511 -5.43 -14.77 -25.02
N GLN A 512 -5.47 -15.93 -24.40
CA GLN A 512 -6.70 -16.56 -23.96
C GLN A 512 -6.89 -16.10 -22.51
N ALA A 513 -7.55 -14.96 -22.31
CA ALA A 513 -7.82 -14.48 -20.97
C ALA A 513 -8.87 -15.38 -20.32
N ARG A 514 -8.49 -16.38 -19.50
CA ARG A 514 -9.43 -17.12 -18.65
C ARG A 514 -9.53 -16.44 -17.31
N PHE A 515 -10.73 -16.05 -16.90
CA PHE A 515 -10.93 -15.33 -15.64
C PHE A 515 -11.13 -16.29 -14.45
N ASN A 516 -11.43 -17.56 -14.67
CA ASN A 516 -11.53 -18.60 -13.63
C ASN A 516 -12.54 -18.24 -12.53
N LEU A 517 -13.61 -17.52 -12.91
CA LEU A 517 -14.67 -17.11 -12.00
C LEU A 517 -15.82 -18.12 -11.96
N SER A 518 -15.88 -19.10 -12.87
CA SER A 518 -17.03 -20.02 -13.00
C SER A 518 -17.43 -20.68 -11.67
N ARG A 519 -16.43 -21.09 -10.86
CA ARG A 519 -16.65 -21.80 -9.59
C ARG A 519 -16.90 -20.88 -8.40
N ILE A 520 -16.64 -19.58 -8.51
CA ILE A 520 -16.68 -18.63 -7.37
C ILE A 520 -17.56 -17.40 -7.60
N ALA A 521 -18.06 -17.15 -8.81
CA ALA A 521 -18.80 -15.92 -9.14
C ALA A 521 -20.00 -15.66 -8.22
N HIS A 522 -20.70 -16.72 -7.80
CA HIS A 522 -21.84 -16.63 -6.89
C HIS A 522 -21.47 -16.24 -5.45
N LEU A 523 -20.17 -16.27 -5.12
CA LEU A 523 -19.65 -15.86 -3.81
C LEU A 523 -19.19 -14.39 -3.81
N VAL A 524 -19.05 -13.74 -4.98
CA VAL A 524 -18.46 -12.40 -5.10
C VAL A 524 -19.47 -11.31 -4.72
N ASP A 525 -19.16 -10.55 -3.68
CA ASP A 525 -19.98 -9.43 -3.19
C ASP A 525 -19.59 -8.10 -3.85
N GLU A 526 -18.30 -7.87 -4.11
CA GLU A 526 -17.82 -6.67 -4.81
C GLU A 526 -16.87 -7.03 -5.96
N LEU A 527 -17.05 -6.38 -7.11
CA LEU A 527 -16.17 -6.53 -8.26
C LEU A 527 -15.63 -5.16 -8.68
N ILE A 528 -14.31 -5.05 -8.78
CA ILE A 528 -13.60 -3.85 -9.23
C ILE A 528 -12.92 -4.18 -10.56
N ILE A 529 -13.20 -3.41 -11.61
CA ILE A 529 -12.54 -3.54 -12.91
C ILE A 529 -11.90 -2.20 -13.25
N GLN A 530 -10.57 -2.18 -13.41
CA GLN A 530 -9.84 -0.93 -13.62
C GLN A 530 -8.73 -1.07 -14.66
N TYR A 531 -8.50 0.01 -15.39
CA TYR A 531 -7.39 0.18 -16.33
C TYR A 531 -6.45 1.26 -15.82
N SER A 532 -5.15 1.07 -16.02
CA SER A 532 -4.17 2.15 -15.81
C SER A 532 -4.42 3.27 -16.83
N LEU A 533 -4.28 4.52 -16.38
CA LEU A 533 -4.39 5.69 -17.25
C LEU A 533 -3.20 5.79 -18.24
N ASP A 534 -2.07 5.13 -17.93
CA ASP A 534 -0.79 5.24 -18.65
C ASP A 534 -0.33 3.92 -19.31
N MET A 535 -1.25 3.12 -19.85
CA MET A 535 -0.96 1.81 -20.47
C MET A 535 0.13 1.87 -21.57
N PRO A 536 1.28 1.17 -21.43
CA PRO A 536 2.36 1.19 -22.42
C PRO A 536 1.98 0.47 -23.73
N GLY A 537 2.39 1.03 -24.87
CA GLY A 537 2.36 0.35 -26.17
C GLY A 537 1.11 0.54 -27.03
N VAL A 538 0.02 1.03 -26.43
CA VAL A 538 -0.89 1.92 -27.16
C VAL A 538 -0.29 3.31 -26.96
N ALA A 539 0.33 3.88 -27.98
CA ALA A 539 1.17 5.08 -27.90
C ALA A 539 0.44 6.24 -27.20
N GLY A 540 0.61 6.34 -25.88
CA GLY A 540 0.09 7.38 -25.01
C GLY A 540 -1.42 7.56 -25.12
N TRP A 541 -2.18 6.86 -24.29
CA TRP A 541 -3.56 7.29 -23.98
C TRP A 541 -3.62 8.78 -23.54
N GLY A 542 -2.49 9.33 -23.06
CA GLY A 542 -2.25 10.76 -22.80
C GLY A 542 -1.44 11.58 -23.84
N LYS A 543 -1.04 11.04 -25.02
CA LYS A 543 -0.38 11.84 -26.08
C LYS A 543 -1.43 12.36 -27.07
N SER A 544 -1.77 13.64 -26.93
CA SER A 544 -2.97 14.28 -27.50
C SER A 544 -3.10 14.32 -29.03
N ASN A 545 -2.05 14.04 -29.82
CA ASN A 545 -2.05 14.36 -31.26
C ASN A 545 -1.85 13.18 -32.22
N ARG A 546 -1.57 11.95 -31.75
CA ARG A 546 -1.37 10.80 -32.64
C ARG A 546 -2.71 10.11 -32.94
N GLN A 547 -2.97 9.76 -34.21
CA GLN A 547 -4.06 8.85 -34.55
C GLN A 547 -3.74 7.44 -34.06
N LEU A 548 -4.74 6.72 -33.54
CA LEU A 548 -4.57 5.30 -33.25
C LEU A 548 -4.17 4.59 -34.56
N SER A 549 -3.09 3.82 -34.49
CA SER A 549 -2.69 2.92 -35.56
C SER A 549 -3.75 1.84 -35.76
N LYS A 550 -3.74 1.21 -36.95
CA LYS A 550 -4.64 0.09 -37.26
C LYS A 550 -4.54 -1.04 -36.22
N GLY A 551 -3.34 -1.31 -35.71
CA GLY A 551 -3.12 -2.30 -34.66
C GLY A 551 -3.78 -1.92 -33.33
N GLU A 552 -3.71 -0.65 -32.92
CA GLU A 552 -4.35 -0.16 -31.69
C GLU A 552 -5.88 -0.18 -31.80
N VAL A 553 -6.44 0.14 -32.97
CA VAL A 553 -7.89 0.02 -33.20
C VAL A 553 -8.35 -1.44 -33.11
N ALA A 554 -7.62 -2.36 -33.76
CA ALA A 554 -7.91 -3.79 -33.68
C ALA A 554 -7.80 -4.32 -32.24
N LEU A 555 -6.82 -3.83 -31.48
CA LEU A 555 -6.63 -4.18 -30.07
C LEU A 555 -7.83 -3.75 -29.21
N VAL A 556 -8.29 -2.50 -29.36
CA VAL A 556 -9.46 -1.99 -28.62
C VAL A 556 -10.73 -2.77 -29.00
N ALA A 557 -10.90 -3.12 -30.27
CA ALA A 557 -12.03 -3.94 -30.71
C ALA A 557 -12.00 -5.35 -30.08
N ARG A 558 -10.81 -5.96 -29.98
CA ARG A 558 -10.63 -7.26 -29.30
C ARG A 558 -10.95 -7.18 -27.81
N GLU A 559 -10.51 -6.12 -27.14
CA GLU A 559 -10.88 -5.85 -25.74
C GLU A 559 -12.39 -5.73 -25.55
N MET A 560 -13.06 -4.95 -26.39
CA MET A 560 -14.52 -4.82 -26.35
C MET A 560 -15.21 -6.19 -26.53
N LYS A 561 -14.78 -7.00 -27.52
CA LYS A 561 -15.30 -8.35 -27.76
C LYS A 561 -15.04 -9.26 -26.55
N GLY A 562 -13.84 -9.22 -25.98
CA GLY A 562 -13.44 -10.00 -24.81
C GLY A 562 -14.31 -9.72 -23.59
N TRP A 563 -14.52 -8.45 -23.25
CA TRP A 563 -15.40 -8.09 -22.13
C TRP A 563 -16.86 -8.47 -22.37
N ARG A 564 -17.35 -8.41 -23.61
CA ARG A 564 -18.69 -8.90 -23.92
C ARG A 564 -18.81 -10.40 -23.65
N LYS A 565 -17.80 -11.19 -24.02
CA LYS A 565 -17.74 -12.62 -23.71
C LYS A 565 -17.63 -12.86 -22.19
N PHE A 566 -16.85 -12.05 -21.47
CA PHE A 566 -16.79 -12.09 -20.01
C PHE A 566 -18.18 -11.92 -19.38
N TRP A 567 -18.90 -10.85 -19.75
CA TRP A 567 -20.22 -10.57 -19.19
C TRP A 567 -21.26 -11.62 -19.59
N ALA A 568 -21.23 -12.10 -20.83
CA ALA A 568 -22.10 -13.19 -21.26
C ALA A 568 -21.93 -14.46 -20.41
N ARG A 569 -20.69 -14.75 -19.99
CA ARG A 569 -20.37 -15.94 -19.18
C ARG A 569 -20.71 -15.77 -17.71
N TYR A 570 -20.33 -14.65 -17.10
CA TYR A 570 -20.34 -14.52 -15.63
C TYR A 570 -21.46 -13.66 -15.07
N ALA A 571 -22.08 -12.74 -15.83
CA ALA A 571 -22.99 -11.75 -15.23
C ALA A 571 -24.16 -12.40 -14.47
N LEU A 572 -24.79 -13.44 -15.03
CA LEU A 572 -25.89 -14.14 -14.35
C LEU A 572 -25.45 -15.01 -13.17
N ARG A 573 -24.15 -15.24 -13.01
CA ARG A 573 -23.59 -16.02 -11.89
C ARG A 573 -23.23 -15.17 -10.69
N LEU A 574 -23.14 -13.85 -10.86
CA LEU A 574 -22.80 -12.89 -9.82
C LEU A 574 -24.03 -12.61 -8.92
N THR A 575 -24.66 -13.67 -8.41
CA THR A 575 -25.90 -13.59 -7.63
C THR A 575 -25.73 -12.90 -6.29
N ALA A 576 -24.52 -12.91 -5.72
CA ALA A 576 -24.21 -12.20 -4.49
C ALA A 576 -23.73 -10.75 -4.69
N LEU A 577 -23.57 -10.28 -5.93
CA LEU A 577 -22.94 -9.00 -6.20
C LEU A 577 -23.77 -7.83 -5.65
N LYS A 578 -23.10 -6.99 -4.86
CA LYS A 578 -23.64 -5.79 -4.23
C LYS A 578 -23.03 -4.52 -4.79
N LYS A 579 -21.80 -4.58 -5.29
CA LYS A 579 -21.07 -3.42 -5.81
C LYS A 579 -20.22 -3.77 -7.02
N LEU A 580 -20.31 -2.94 -8.06
CA LEU A 580 -19.46 -2.99 -9.24
C LEU A 580 -18.77 -1.63 -9.42
N THR A 581 -17.45 -1.59 -9.25
CA THR A 581 -16.66 -0.36 -9.41
C THR A 581 -15.85 -0.44 -10.70
N LEU A 582 -15.93 0.59 -11.53
CA LEU A 582 -15.30 0.64 -12.84
C LEU A 582 -14.38 1.85 -12.95
N LEU A 583 -13.18 1.66 -13.49
CA LEU A 583 -12.33 2.70 -14.05
C LEU A 583 -11.85 2.23 -15.42
N ILE A 584 -12.66 2.46 -16.45
CA ILE A 584 -12.44 1.87 -17.77
C ILE A 584 -12.59 2.91 -18.90
N PRO A 585 -12.06 2.65 -20.10
CA PRO A 585 -12.36 3.45 -21.28
C PRO A 585 -13.85 3.52 -21.57
N ALA A 586 -14.37 4.71 -21.86
CA ALA A 586 -15.78 4.92 -22.18
C ALA A 586 -16.25 4.03 -23.34
N GLY A 587 -15.42 3.87 -24.38
CA GLY A 587 -15.78 2.98 -25.50
C GLY A 587 -15.98 1.52 -25.07
N ILE A 588 -15.18 1.01 -24.14
CA ILE A 588 -15.35 -0.35 -23.59
C ILE A 588 -16.65 -0.41 -22.78
N PHE A 589 -16.90 0.59 -21.93
CA PHE A 589 -18.16 0.68 -21.18
C PHE A 589 -19.39 0.72 -22.09
N GLU A 590 -19.37 1.48 -23.18
CA GLU A 590 -20.48 1.52 -24.14
C GLU A 590 -20.67 0.17 -24.83
N ALA A 591 -19.60 -0.56 -25.16
CA ALA A 591 -19.71 -1.89 -25.74
C ALA A 591 -20.38 -2.91 -24.80
N TRP A 592 -20.32 -2.69 -23.48
CA TRP A 592 -20.99 -3.54 -22.50
C TRP A 592 -22.52 -3.44 -22.54
N SER A 593 -23.07 -2.32 -23.05
CA SER A 593 -24.52 -2.15 -23.26
C SER A 593 -25.14 -3.23 -24.14
N LEU A 594 -24.32 -3.85 -25.00
CA LEU A 594 -24.74 -4.89 -25.93
C LEU A 594 -24.85 -6.28 -25.27
N SER A 595 -24.45 -6.42 -24.00
CA SER A 595 -24.53 -7.69 -23.26
C SER A 595 -25.88 -7.88 -22.58
N LYS A 596 -26.66 -8.87 -23.06
CA LYS A 596 -27.94 -9.26 -22.46
C LYS A 596 -27.83 -9.66 -21.01
N GLN A 597 -26.80 -10.42 -20.68
CA GLN A 597 -26.59 -10.95 -19.34
C GLN A 597 -26.21 -9.85 -18.35
N LEU A 598 -25.41 -8.86 -18.78
CA LEU A 598 -25.13 -7.68 -17.94
C LEU A 598 -26.37 -6.81 -17.75
N ALA A 599 -27.17 -6.62 -18.81
CA ALA A 599 -28.42 -5.88 -18.72
C ALA A 599 -29.39 -6.53 -17.72
N GLN A 600 -29.45 -7.86 -17.66
CA GLN A 600 -30.22 -8.60 -16.66
C GLN A 600 -29.65 -8.46 -15.25
N LEU A 601 -28.33 -8.59 -15.07
CA LEU A 601 -27.68 -8.39 -13.77
C LEU A 601 -27.98 -7.01 -13.16
N LEU A 602 -27.92 -5.97 -13.99
CA LEU A 602 -28.19 -4.58 -13.59
C LEU A 602 -29.68 -4.19 -13.75
N GLY A 603 -30.56 -5.15 -14.07
CA GLY A 603 -31.99 -4.92 -14.29
C GLY A 603 -32.78 -4.70 -13.01
N ASP A 604 -32.28 -5.21 -11.87
CA ASP A 604 -32.90 -5.04 -10.57
C ASP A 604 -32.97 -3.56 -10.16
N GLU A 605 -34.13 -3.13 -9.65
CA GLU A 605 -34.40 -1.73 -9.31
C GLU A 605 -33.50 -1.19 -8.19
N SER A 606 -32.98 -2.07 -7.33
CA SER A 606 -32.13 -1.72 -6.19
C SER A 606 -30.75 -1.16 -6.57
N TRP A 607 -30.32 -1.33 -7.82
CA TRP A 607 -29.07 -0.76 -8.30
C TRP A 607 -29.15 0.77 -8.40
N GLN A 608 -28.11 1.44 -7.93
CA GLN A 608 -27.85 2.87 -8.07
C GLN A 608 -26.48 3.06 -8.72
N VAL A 609 -26.27 4.21 -9.35
CA VAL A 609 -25.00 4.55 -10.00
C VAL A 609 -24.46 5.88 -9.49
N LEU A 610 -23.18 5.88 -9.11
CA LEU A 610 -22.42 7.08 -8.82
C LEU A 610 -21.38 7.28 -9.93
N GLU A 611 -21.51 8.37 -10.69
CA GLU A 611 -20.49 8.80 -11.65
C GLU A 611 -19.48 9.72 -10.95
N LEU A 612 -18.20 9.38 -11.10
CA LEU A 612 -17.09 10.09 -10.48
C LEU A 612 -16.25 10.74 -11.58
N ASP A 613 -15.86 11.99 -11.38
CA ASP A 613 -14.97 12.68 -12.31
C ASP A 613 -13.62 11.97 -12.37
N VAL A 614 -13.22 11.59 -13.59
CA VAL A 614 -11.87 11.06 -13.85
C VAL A 614 -10.91 12.23 -13.98
N VAL A 615 -10.57 12.85 -12.84
CA VAL A 615 -9.45 13.80 -12.81
C VAL A 615 -8.18 12.96 -12.86
N SER A 616 -7.51 12.95 -14.03
CA SER A 616 -6.28 12.21 -14.28
C SER A 616 -5.38 12.19 -13.05
N ARG A 617 -5.09 10.99 -12.53
CA ARG A 617 -4.07 10.76 -11.50
C ARG A 617 -2.69 11.13 -12.09
N ARG A 618 -2.39 12.43 -12.12
CA ARG A 618 -1.03 12.96 -12.32
C ARG A 618 -0.61 13.83 -11.15
N ILE A 619 -1.21 13.59 -9.99
CA ILE A 619 -0.77 14.13 -8.72
C ILE A 619 -0.59 12.96 -7.75
N GLU A 620 0.15 11.94 -8.18
CA GLU A 620 1.03 11.24 -7.23
C GLU A 620 2.36 11.98 -7.32
N ALA A 621 2.35 13.22 -6.83
CA ALA A 621 3.58 13.86 -6.40
C ALA A 621 3.84 13.30 -5.01
N SER A 622 4.56 12.20 -4.94
CA SER A 622 5.38 11.93 -3.76
C SER A 622 6.29 13.15 -3.60
N GLY A 623 5.97 14.00 -2.63
CA GLY A 623 6.78 15.15 -2.26
C GLY A 623 6.28 16.52 -2.73
N ILE A 624 6.63 17.52 -1.92
CA ILE A 624 6.45 18.96 -2.14
C ILE A 624 7.09 19.47 -3.45
N ASP A 625 7.85 18.63 -4.17
CA ASP A 625 8.43 18.94 -5.48
C ASP A 625 7.37 19.29 -6.54
N GLY A 626 6.10 18.94 -6.28
CA GLY A 626 4.96 19.51 -6.97
C GLY A 626 4.92 21.03 -6.89
N TYR A 627 5.05 21.67 -5.73
CA TYR A 627 4.65 23.07 -5.54
C TYR A 627 5.45 24.07 -6.40
N MET A 628 6.74 23.86 -6.63
CA MET A 628 7.56 24.73 -7.49
C MET A 628 7.54 24.31 -8.97
N HIS A 629 7.40 23.02 -9.30
CA HIS A 629 7.22 22.58 -10.69
C HIS A 629 5.78 22.72 -11.20
N MET A 630 4.80 22.89 -10.32
CA MET A 630 3.39 23.02 -10.67
C MET A 630 3.11 24.36 -11.36
N VAL A 631 3.73 25.47 -10.94
CA VAL A 631 3.53 26.78 -11.61
C VAL A 631 3.97 26.74 -13.08
N GLY A 632 5.02 25.96 -13.41
CA GLY A 632 5.47 25.75 -14.80
C GLY A 632 4.69 24.70 -15.59
N ARG A 633 4.03 23.72 -14.94
CA ARG A 633 3.31 22.62 -15.61
C ARG A 633 1.80 22.76 -15.64
N TYR A 634 1.22 23.76 -14.99
CA TYR A 634 -0.23 24.05 -15.04
C TYR A 634 -0.74 24.48 -16.43
N LEU A 635 0.13 24.68 -17.43
CA LEU A 635 -0.26 25.12 -18.76
C LEU A 635 -0.50 24.00 -19.78
N HIS A 636 -0.32 22.72 -19.41
CA HIS A 636 -0.61 21.61 -20.33
C HIS A 636 -1.64 20.64 -19.75
N LYS A 637 -2.90 21.09 -19.71
CA LYS A 637 -4.08 20.22 -19.71
C LYS A 637 -4.07 19.37 -20.98
N ARG A 638 -3.24 18.32 -21.02
CA ARG A 638 -3.37 17.28 -22.05
C ARG A 638 -4.53 16.40 -21.64
N HIS A 639 -5.72 16.74 -22.13
CA HIS A 639 -6.87 15.83 -22.03
C HIS A 639 -6.49 14.51 -22.73
N PRO A 640 -6.57 13.35 -22.06
CA PRO A 640 -6.45 12.08 -22.76
C PRO A 640 -7.55 12.03 -23.83
N ARG A 641 -7.21 11.62 -25.07
CA ARG A 641 -8.19 11.53 -26.17
C ARG A 641 -9.26 10.49 -25.86
N MET A 642 -8.91 9.44 -25.12
CA MET A 642 -9.87 8.45 -24.68
C MET A 642 -10.47 8.87 -23.34
N ARG A 643 -11.75 9.19 -23.36
CA ARG A 643 -12.50 9.48 -22.14
C ARG A 643 -12.54 8.22 -21.30
N PHE A 644 -11.99 8.30 -20.08
CA PHE A 644 -12.24 7.31 -19.07
C PHE A 644 -13.54 7.61 -18.35
N LEU A 645 -14.14 6.55 -17.86
CA LEU A 645 -15.32 6.60 -17.02
C LEU A 645 -14.95 5.99 -15.68
N LYS A 646 -15.25 6.70 -14.59
CA LYS A 646 -15.24 6.12 -13.25
C LYS A 646 -16.68 6.05 -12.77
N ARG A 647 -17.20 4.84 -12.61
CA ARG A 647 -18.57 4.61 -12.11
C ARG A 647 -18.57 3.56 -11.03
N SER A 648 -19.41 3.75 -10.02
CA SER A 648 -19.69 2.73 -9.01
C SER A 648 -21.17 2.42 -9.05
N PHE A 649 -21.51 1.18 -9.40
CA PHE A 649 -22.84 0.63 -9.22
C PHE A 649 -22.91 -0.01 -7.83
N TYR A 650 -23.99 0.23 -7.10
CA TYR A 650 -24.17 -0.34 -5.77
C TYR A 650 -25.65 -0.62 -5.52
N ARG A 651 -25.94 -1.67 -4.75
CA ARG A 651 -27.30 -2.04 -4.36
C ARG A 651 -27.68 -1.42 -3.03
N GLN A 652 -28.95 -1.08 -2.89
CA GLN A 652 -29.53 -0.59 -1.63
C GLN A 652 -29.95 -1.71 -0.68
N ASN A 653 -29.98 -2.95 -1.16
CA ASN A 653 -30.40 -4.12 -0.37
C ASN A 653 -29.32 -5.21 -0.38
N ASP A 654 -29.38 -6.08 0.63
CA ASP A 654 -28.41 -7.16 0.84
C ASP A 654 -28.89 -8.55 0.37
N LYS A 655 -30.11 -8.64 -0.17
CA LYS A 655 -30.68 -9.92 -0.63
C LYS A 655 -29.91 -10.46 -1.84
N PRO A 656 -29.68 -11.77 -1.98
CA PRO A 656 -29.15 -12.34 -3.22
C PRO A 656 -30.04 -11.98 -4.43
N LEU A 657 -29.43 -11.81 -5.60
CA LEU A 657 -30.14 -11.58 -6.86
C LEU A 657 -30.71 -12.89 -7.40
N GLU A 658 -31.97 -12.85 -7.83
CA GLU A 658 -32.63 -13.96 -8.50
C GLU A 658 -32.31 -13.90 -10.01
N LEU A 659 -31.19 -14.53 -10.40
CA LEU A 659 -30.73 -14.57 -11.78
C LEU A 659 -30.93 -15.97 -12.36
N ASN A 660 -31.61 -16.06 -13.50
CA ASN A 660 -31.89 -17.32 -14.20
C ASN A 660 -30.66 -17.82 -14.99
N ALA A 661 -29.63 -18.27 -14.28
CA ALA A 661 -28.43 -18.79 -14.91
C ALA A 661 -28.55 -20.29 -15.22
N ALA A 662 -28.65 -20.66 -16.51
CA ALA A 662 -28.63 -22.05 -16.98
C ALA A 662 -27.43 -22.81 -16.39
N PRO A 663 -27.48 -24.10 -15.99
CA PRO A 663 -26.35 -24.82 -15.40
C PRO A 663 -25.11 -24.85 -16.32
N MET A 664 -23.90 -24.83 -15.74
CA MET A 664 -22.65 -25.00 -16.53
C MET A 664 -22.36 -26.49 -16.74
N THR A 665 -21.85 -26.84 -17.91
CA THR A 665 -21.19 -28.14 -18.13
C THR A 665 -19.82 -28.17 -17.44
N GLU A 666 -19.24 -29.36 -17.28
CA GLU A 666 -17.92 -29.52 -16.67
C GLU A 666 -16.83 -28.77 -17.46
N ASP A 667 -16.84 -28.86 -18.79
CA ASP A 667 -15.95 -28.09 -19.68
C ASP A 667 -16.11 -26.56 -19.52
N MET A 668 -17.31 -26.09 -19.20
CA MET A 668 -17.56 -24.67 -18.91
C MET A 668 -17.07 -24.28 -17.50
N LEU A 669 -17.06 -25.21 -16.55
CA LEU A 669 -16.51 -24.99 -15.22
C LEU A 669 -14.99 -24.95 -15.23
N ASP A 670 -14.36 -25.78 -16.06
CA ASP A 670 -12.91 -25.86 -16.21
C ASP A 670 -12.34 -24.82 -17.17
N GLU A 671 -13.24 -24.07 -17.82
CA GLU A 671 -12.92 -23.01 -18.77
C GLU A 671 -11.98 -23.49 -19.89
N GLU A 672 -12.05 -24.78 -20.24
CA GLU A 672 -11.27 -25.39 -21.33
C GLU A 672 -11.70 -24.88 -22.70
N ASN A 673 -13.00 -24.55 -22.82
CA ASN A 673 -13.53 -23.84 -23.98
C ASN A 673 -13.04 -22.38 -23.99
N ILE A 674 -12.00 -22.20 -24.79
CA ILE A 674 -11.31 -20.95 -25.10
C ILE A 674 -12.33 -19.88 -25.48
N PHE A 675 -12.06 -18.61 -25.17
CA PHE A 675 -12.69 -17.46 -25.84
C PHE A 675 -12.27 -17.39 -27.33
N ALA A 676 -12.27 -18.51 -28.06
CA ALA A 676 -11.74 -18.66 -29.41
C ALA A 676 -12.27 -17.56 -30.32
N GLU A 677 -11.43 -17.02 -31.20
CA GLU A 677 -11.83 -15.96 -32.13
C GLU A 677 -13.04 -16.40 -32.98
N ASP A 678 -13.16 -17.72 -33.21
CA ASP A 678 -14.13 -18.42 -34.07
C ASP A 678 -15.37 -18.96 -33.32
N GLY A 679 -15.44 -18.81 -31.99
CA GLY A 679 -16.62 -19.22 -31.21
C GLY A 679 -17.81 -18.31 -31.48
N GLU A 680 -19.03 -18.88 -31.43
CA GLU A 680 -20.33 -18.26 -31.75
C GLU A 680 -20.35 -16.72 -31.58
N GLU A 681 -20.72 -16.02 -32.65
CA GLU A 681 -20.99 -14.59 -32.59
C GLU A 681 -22.07 -14.34 -31.53
N LEU A 682 -21.67 -13.73 -30.40
CA LEU A 682 -22.61 -13.25 -29.40
C LEU A 682 -23.52 -12.24 -30.07
N ALA A 683 -24.78 -12.63 -30.32
CA ALA A 683 -25.78 -11.73 -30.87
C ALA A 683 -25.87 -10.46 -30.01
N ASP A 684 -25.67 -9.30 -30.64
CA ASP A 684 -25.82 -8.00 -30.00
C ASP A 684 -27.27 -7.84 -29.55
N LEU A 685 -27.47 -7.31 -28.34
CA LEU A 685 -28.78 -6.78 -27.99
C LEU A 685 -29.16 -5.66 -28.97
N PRO A 686 -30.44 -5.59 -29.38
CA PRO A 686 -30.96 -4.42 -30.08
C PRO A 686 -30.67 -3.17 -29.24
N LYS A 687 -30.21 -2.09 -29.89
CA LYS A 687 -29.86 -0.82 -29.20
C LYS A 687 -31.02 -0.20 -28.40
N GLU A 688 -32.25 -0.61 -28.68
CA GLU A 688 -33.49 -0.16 -28.05
C GLU A 688 -33.76 -0.86 -26.70
N GLU A 689 -33.11 -2.00 -26.44
CA GLU A 689 -33.21 -2.77 -25.19
C GLU A 689 -32.09 -2.42 -24.19
N ALA A 690 -31.40 -1.30 -24.39
CA ALA A 690 -30.33 -0.86 -23.51
C ALA A 690 -30.86 -0.64 -22.07
N ASN A 691 -30.17 -1.24 -21.09
CA ASN A 691 -30.50 -1.09 -19.67
C ASN A 691 -30.49 0.40 -19.26
N ARG A 692 -31.31 0.79 -18.26
CA ARG A 692 -31.44 2.16 -17.72
C ARG A 692 -30.13 2.92 -17.45
N PHE A 693 -29.01 2.23 -17.24
CA PHE A 693 -27.69 2.85 -17.03
C PHE A 693 -26.93 3.22 -18.32
N TRP A 694 -27.39 2.75 -19.48
CA TRP A 694 -26.93 3.14 -20.80
C TRP A 694 -28.05 3.91 -21.50
N CYS A 695 -27.92 5.23 -21.58
CA CYS A 695 -28.92 6.03 -22.27
C CYS A 695 -28.86 5.78 -23.78
N ALA A 696 -29.87 5.13 -24.34
CA ALA A 696 -30.13 5.17 -25.77
C ALA A 696 -30.39 6.63 -26.19
N GLY A 697 -29.41 7.28 -26.82
CA GLY A 697 -29.65 8.48 -27.63
C GLY A 697 -29.71 9.84 -26.93
N ARG A 698 -29.36 10.01 -25.64
CA ARG A 698 -29.08 11.37 -25.14
C ARG A 698 -27.77 11.88 -25.75
N LYS A 699 -27.87 12.71 -26.79
CA LYS A 699 -26.77 13.59 -27.19
C LYS A 699 -26.27 14.27 -25.90
N PRO A 700 -24.96 14.26 -25.59
CA PRO A 700 -24.46 14.97 -24.43
C PRO A 700 -24.99 16.39 -24.53
N GLU A 701 -25.79 16.79 -23.55
CA GLU A 701 -26.23 18.16 -23.42
C GLU A 701 -24.94 18.97 -23.40
N LYS A 702 -24.66 19.71 -24.48
CA LYS A 702 -23.59 20.68 -24.49
C LYS A 702 -24.02 21.72 -23.46
N ARG A 703 -23.74 21.50 -22.17
CA ARG A 703 -23.67 22.62 -21.24
C ARG A 703 -22.60 23.53 -21.86
N PRO A 704 -22.95 24.73 -22.34
CA PRO A 704 -21.91 25.66 -22.69
C PRO A 704 -21.12 25.85 -21.40
N LEU A 705 -19.83 25.49 -21.44
CA LEU A 705 -18.90 26.08 -20.50
C LEU A 705 -19.01 27.58 -20.75
N GLN A 706 -19.80 28.27 -19.92
CA GLN A 706 -19.81 29.72 -19.87
C GLN A 706 -18.42 30.15 -19.41
N TYR A 707 -17.52 30.28 -20.37
CA TYR A 707 -16.20 30.90 -20.23
C TYR A 707 -16.31 32.44 -20.31
N SER A 708 -17.50 33.01 -20.13
CA SER A 708 -17.76 34.45 -20.31
C SER A 708 -17.33 35.33 -19.14
N ASP A 709 -16.94 34.77 -17.99
CA ASP A 709 -16.64 35.56 -16.79
C ASP A 709 -15.15 35.58 -16.42
N MET A 710 -14.25 35.23 -17.34
CA MET A 710 -12.83 35.56 -17.16
C MET A 710 -12.58 37.01 -17.62
N PRO A 711 -12.16 37.93 -16.74
CA PRO A 711 -11.66 39.22 -17.18
C PRO A 711 -10.41 39.00 -18.05
N PRO A 712 -10.20 39.80 -19.12
CA PRO A 712 -9.02 39.67 -19.95
C PRO A 712 -7.78 39.94 -19.10
N THR A 713 -6.94 38.93 -18.92
CA THR A 713 -5.61 39.09 -18.34
C THR A 713 -4.77 39.88 -19.34
N LYS A 714 -4.73 41.21 -19.15
CA LYS A 714 -3.70 42.05 -19.75
C LYS A 714 -2.36 41.52 -19.26
N ARG A 715 -1.60 40.87 -20.16
CA ARG A 715 -0.18 40.61 -19.92
C ARG A 715 0.52 41.96 -19.76
N PRO A 716 1.33 42.18 -18.72
CA PRO A 716 2.24 43.32 -18.73
C PRO A 716 3.21 43.14 -19.90
N ARG A 717 3.28 44.16 -20.77
CA ARG A 717 4.43 44.33 -21.67
C ARG A 717 5.62 44.63 -20.77
N ILE A 718 6.63 43.76 -20.84
CA ILE A 718 7.96 44.08 -20.35
C ILE A 718 8.57 44.94 -21.47
N GLU A 719 8.76 46.22 -21.16
CA GLU A 719 9.78 47.08 -21.81
C GLU A 719 11.04 47.06 -20.94
#